data_AF-A0A928DCZ4-F1
#
_entry.id   AF-A0A928DCZ4-F1
#
_cell.length_a   1.000
_cell.length_b   1.000
_cell.length_c   1.000
_cell.angle_alpha   90.00
_cell.angle_beta   90.00
_cell.angle_gamma   90.00
#
_symmetry.space_group_name_H-M   'P 1'
#
loop_
_entity.id
_entity.type
_entity.pdbx_description
1 polymer ?
#
loop_
_entity_poly.entity_id
_entity_poly.type
_entity_poly.pdbx_seq_one_letter_code
_entity_poly.pdbx_strand_id
1 'polypeptide(L)'
;MRKILTCCFCTVAIGIFGQNLVKEGDYSRLKNLDGFAMTNGAGRISLFTEDYTWNKCAKLEIVKIVKTAKNTEMTAACGWIGCHSRNAGFAVKPNTTYRFSIELKGSRAMRVSVNTQLWDKGKGVWQGKSAKSSIGQVNVTTGWKKFEGTFRTKANTEKAALQIQMWHDTQYGPHKYKIGDYVLIDNVVIEEVNHKIMPSAVPSAIPEVPVTKAVLFSETGASASDFTVLREKNKRSDLTSFSVRRKGNAIQITIVCREPAAVKSGKGVWDGDAIEIFFARNGKLFHFAVGAGGAVFSTDKRHWKAVCRTEKNGWTVIAEIPFESIGGKLEKGDTISFNIGRQRLKAKEFLTWAPLKDSFHEQERFGVLVMGDYSAAFQKKFEKKIAIPDRAAYEKACAEEENARLKQKYAKLSNRKFAVAPVSPVSNFAVPFIPEEVFELVEKIDLSAAVNERKALPVAIMNLTDKPADYRVILETSEHRYNGSFGLAGFPAEKITQRYAVRFKDNDSDAGSLRFDPLPKIGEACTVTVPPREAGVVWFDFNTSDVKPGVYSGRLRVIPLSEPASWTVINNQYHNRKYTGEMQDIPVTLTVHNVTLPKDPVIPMNFFQWATAEGIFYGMVECGSREFGLDPWGFKFKKGASGKIEIDRNHPRTQLLVKLLRQQLDWAKKYKIKPTFFIGFGAYGVCKQMYGASAWGDWIRGVKQLMNENGVSDKDYIIETWDEPQNKQMAEILDSHKRAKKAEPTVRLTVTLAHWKPSVANVKAMKGVIDGWCLWGTQYFESPYREVFEDHKKSGVMISHYMCSTSMREHLARYYRRLPWTAAYYKLDAAHMFWFIDNYGGVGASDWKVTTRGGIYYKSFDHYIPSIRYMAIREGVTDIKYISLVKDPAKARAYLERIYVTNAHDPKEPERVRAEILKGFVQ
;
A
#
# COMPACT_ATOMS: atom_id res chain seq x y z
N MET A 1 -32.05 -37.24 -24.26
CA MET A 1 -30.78 -38.01 -24.20
C MET A 1 -29.69 -37.19 -24.87
N ARG A 2 -28.46 -37.22 -24.31
CA ARG A 2 -27.24 -36.45 -24.66
C ARG A 2 -27.21 -34.96 -24.25
N LYS A 3 -26.72 -34.76 -23.03
CA LYS A 3 -26.16 -33.50 -22.50
C LYS A 3 -24.83 -33.22 -23.21
N ILE A 4 -24.66 -32.02 -23.77
CA ILE A 4 -23.36 -31.45 -24.15
C ILE A 4 -23.06 -30.37 -23.11
N LEU A 5 -22.03 -30.61 -22.31
CA LEU A 5 -21.55 -29.75 -21.23
C LEU A 5 -20.33 -28.99 -21.75
N THR A 6 -20.50 -27.72 -22.07
CA THR A 6 -19.41 -26.80 -22.41
C THR A 6 -18.78 -26.31 -21.10
N CYS A 7 -17.68 -26.96 -20.67
CA CYS A 7 -16.89 -26.50 -19.53
C CYS A 7 -15.93 -25.39 -19.96
N CYS A 8 -16.16 -24.20 -19.44
CA CYS A 8 -15.24 -23.06 -19.45
C CYS A 8 -13.88 -23.45 -18.85
N PHE A 9 -12.80 -23.16 -19.60
CA PHE A 9 -11.44 -23.17 -19.07
C PHE A 9 -11.25 -21.99 -18.11
N CYS A 10 -11.38 -22.25 -16.82
CA CYS A 10 -10.86 -21.40 -15.76
C CYS A 10 -9.35 -21.60 -15.64
N THR A 11 -8.52 -20.72 -16.21
CA THR A 11 -7.10 -20.64 -15.85
C THR A 11 -6.95 -19.86 -14.54
N VAL A 12 -7.22 -20.55 -13.44
CA VAL A 12 -6.74 -20.15 -12.12
C VAL A 12 -5.22 -20.31 -12.14
N ALA A 13 -4.48 -19.21 -12.00
CA ALA A 13 -3.06 -19.27 -11.66
C ALA A 13 -2.93 -19.66 -10.18
N ILE A 14 -3.34 -20.88 -9.86
CA ILE A 14 -2.70 -21.65 -8.80
C ILE A 14 -1.25 -21.72 -9.30
N GLY A 15 -0.27 -21.32 -8.49
CA GLY A 15 1.08 -21.81 -8.76
C GLY A 15 0.91 -23.32 -8.82
N ILE A 16 0.98 -23.91 -10.02
CA ILE A 16 0.91 -25.35 -10.17
C ILE A 16 2.20 -25.84 -9.54
N PHE A 17 2.20 -25.94 -8.21
CA PHE A 17 3.04 -26.89 -7.50
C PHE A 17 2.79 -28.18 -8.27
N GLY A 18 3.85 -28.67 -8.92
CA GLY A 18 3.78 -30.01 -9.49
C GLY A 18 3.26 -30.90 -8.37
N GLN A 19 2.27 -31.75 -8.68
CA GLN A 19 1.76 -32.68 -7.70
C GLN A 19 2.96 -33.39 -7.04
N ASN A 20 3.06 -33.34 -5.71
CA ASN A 20 4.14 -34.00 -4.98
C ASN A 20 4.22 -35.45 -5.48
N LEU A 21 5.37 -35.82 -6.04
CA LEU A 21 5.55 -37.12 -6.68
C LEU A 21 5.57 -38.26 -5.65
N VAL A 22 5.71 -37.93 -4.37
CA VAL A 22 5.56 -38.84 -3.24
C VAL A 22 4.20 -38.58 -2.58
N LYS A 23 3.32 -39.59 -2.59
CA LYS A 23 2.00 -39.52 -1.93
C LYS A 23 2.15 -39.74 -0.44
N GLU A 24 1.57 -38.88 0.41
CA GLU A 24 1.62 -38.97 1.88
C GLU A 24 3.04 -38.75 2.47
N GLY A 25 3.78 -37.75 1.93
CA GLY A 25 5.14 -37.39 2.37
C GLY A 25 5.29 -36.85 3.79
N ASP A 26 4.17 -36.60 4.48
CA ASP A 26 4.09 -36.26 5.91
C ASP A 26 3.78 -37.47 6.80
N TYR A 27 3.67 -38.67 6.21
CA TYR A 27 3.45 -39.96 6.86
C TYR A 27 2.20 -40.09 7.76
N SER A 28 1.39 -39.04 7.87
CA SER A 28 0.31 -38.92 8.86
C SER A 28 -0.80 -39.94 8.66
N ARG A 29 -1.09 -40.28 7.40
CA ARG A 29 -2.15 -41.21 6.97
C ARG A 29 -1.65 -42.63 6.71
N LEU A 30 -0.35 -42.89 6.81
CA LEU A 30 0.21 -44.22 6.58
C LEU A 30 -0.06 -45.15 7.78
N LYS A 31 -0.40 -46.40 7.47
CA LYS A 31 -0.54 -47.48 8.47
C LYS A 31 0.77 -48.25 8.68
N ASN A 32 1.59 -48.33 7.65
CA ASN A 32 2.96 -48.85 7.65
C ASN A 32 3.73 -48.21 6.47
N LEU A 33 5.01 -48.53 6.30
CA LEU A 33 5.82 -48.02 5.17
C LEU A 33 5.79 -48.95 3.94
N ASP A 34 4.99 -50.02 3.96
CA ASP A 34 4.84 -50.89 2.79
C ASP A 34 4.24 -50.09 1.64
N GLY A 35 4.93 -50.06 0.50
CA GLY A 35 4.48 -49.21 -0.61
C GLY A 35 5.15 -47.84 -0.69
N PHE A 36 5.89 -47.41 0.34
CA PHE A 36 6.35 -46.02 0.46
C PHE A 36 7.88 -45.88 0.54
N ALA A 37 8.58 -46.74 1.29
CA ALA A 37 10.04 -46.72 1.34
C ALA A 37 10.60 -48.12 1.51
N MET A 38 11.84 -48.34 1.04
CA MET A 38 12.57 -49.57 1.26
C MET A 38 13.99 -49.29 1.73
N THR A 39 14.62 -50.29 2.34
CA THR A 39 16.00 -50.20 2.79
C THR A 39 16.86 -51.30 2.18
N ASN A 40 18.16 -51.06 2.09
CA ASN A 40 19.15 -52.06 1.74
C ASN A 40 20.31 -52.04 2.75
N GLY A 41 21.08 -53.12 2.73
CA GLY A 41 22.29 -53.24 3.54
C GLY A 41 21.98 -53.41 5.03
N ALA A 42 22.60 -52.57 5.85
CA ALA A 42 22.64 -52.72 7.29
C ALA A 42 21.61 -51.86 8.04
N GLY A 43 20.61 -51.35 7.31
CA GLY A 43 19.56 -50.48 7.81
C GLY A 43 18.20 -51.16 7.96
N ARG A 44 17.36 -50.62 8.85
CA ARG A 44 15.93 -50.91 8.96
C ARG A 44 15.17 -49.60 8.81
N ILE A 45 14.15 -49.57 7.96
CA ILE A 45 13.24 -48.43 7.84
C ILE A 45 11.86 -48.82 8.37
N SER A 46 11.30 -48.00 9.25
CA SER A 46 10.00 -48.26 9.90
C SER A 46 9.20 -46.98 10.08
N LEU A 47 7.88 -47.09 10.13
CA LEU A 47 7.03 -45.98 10.55
C LEU A 47 7.25 -45.76 12.06
N PHE A 48 7.47 -44.52 12.47
CA PHE A 48 7.77 -44.15 13.84
C PHE A 48 6.87 -43.01 14.27
N THR A 49 6.36 -43.07 15.49
CA THR A 49 5.62 -41.98 16.12
C THR A 49 6.49 -41.41 17.21
N GLU A 50 6.79 -40.12 17.13
CA GLU A 50 7.56 -39.44 18.17
C GLU A 50 6.76 -39.35 19.48
N ASP A 51 7.44 -39.64 20.60
CA ASP A 51 6.89 -39.40 21.93
C ASP A 51 6.65 -37.90 22.13
N TYR A 52 5.57 -37.55 22.84
CA TYR A 52 5.16 -36.17 23.20
C TYR A 52 4.74 -35.24 22.06
N THR A 53 5.01 -35.54 20.79
CA THR A 53 4.47 -34.76 19.65
C THR A 53 3.45 -35.53 18.83
N TRP A 54 3.38 -36.87 19.01
CA TRP A 54 2.54 -37.77 18.22
C TRP A 54 2.79 -37.65 16.71
N ASN A 55 3.93 -37.07 16.33
CA ASN A 55 4.29 -36.88 14.94
C ASN A 55 4.67 -38.21 14.32
N LYS A 56 4.00 -38.60 13.23
CA LYS A 56 4.34 -39.81 12.48
C LYS A 56 5.36 -39.46 11.42
N CYS A 57 6.47 -40.19 11.37
CA CYS A 57 7.55 -39.99 10.41
C CYS A 57 8.21 -41.33 10.06
N ALA A 58 9.09 -41.36 9.06
CA ALA A 58 9.91 -42.54 8.80
C ALA A 58 11.19 -42.52 9.65
N LYS A 59 11.54 -43.66 10.27
CA LYS A 59 12.80 -43.86 10.99
C LYS A 59 13.69 -44.80 10.18
N LEU A 60 14.86 -44.33 9.75
CA LEU A 60 15.93 -45.15 9.19
C LEU A 60 16.99 -45.39 10.26
N GLU A 61 17.11 -46.64 10.70
CA GLU A 61 17.95 -47.08 11.82
C GLU A 61 19.05 -48.03 11.37
N ILE A 62 20.25 -47.90 11.93
CA ILE A 62 21.35 -48.85 11.72
C ILE A 62 21.14 -50.07 12.63
N VAL A 63 20.98 -51.24 12.01
CA VAL A 63 20.73 -52.50 12.74
C VAL A 63 21.93 -53.45 12.73
N LYS A 64 22.92 -53.21 11.86
CA LYS A 64 24.13 -54.04 11.77
C LYS A 64 25.34 -53.21 11.31
N ILE A 65 26.54 -53.66 11.67
CA ILE A 65 27.81 -53.25 11.08
C ILE A 65 28.45 -54.51 10.50
N VAL A 66 28.96 -54.43 9.26
CA VAL A 66 29.43 -55.59 8.50
C VAL A 66 30.95 -55.56 8.39
N LYS A 67 31.61 -56.69 8.68
CA LYS A 67 33.04 -56.86 8.36
C LYS A 67 33.21 -57.13 6.86
N THR A 68 34.03 -56.34 6.19
CA THR A 68 34.33 -56.47 4.77
C THR A 68 35.39 -57.55 4.53
N ALA A 69 35.54 -57.99 3.28
CA ALA A 69 36.60 -58.93 2.88
C ALA A 69 38.03 -58.39 3.12
N LYS A 70 38.18 -57.08 3.34
CA LYS A 70 39.45 -56.41 3.67
C LYS A 70 39.66 -56.25 5.19
N ASN A 71 38.86 -56.94 6.00
CA ASN A 71 38.87 -56.88 7.46
C ASN A 71 38.58 -55.48 8.05
N THR A 72 37.89 -54.63 7.28
CA THR A 72 37.38 -53.32 7.75
C THR A 72 35.93 -53.44 8.17
N GLU A 73 35.45 -52.48 8.96
CA GLU A 73 34.05 -52.40 9.38
C GLU A 73 33.31 -51.37 8.52
N MET A 74 32.17 -51.78 7.96
CA MET A 74 31.36 -50.94 7.10
C MET A 74 29.92 -50.88 7.60
N THR A 75 29.39 -49.67 7.61
CA THR A 75 27.96 -49.41 7.74
C THR A 75 27.40 -48.88 6.43
N ALA A 76 26.27 -49.43 6.00
CA ALA A 76 25.54 -48.99 4.82
C ALA A 76 24.04 -49.08 5.09
N ALA A 77 23.49 -48.13 5.86
CA ALA A 77 22.05 -48.01 6.06
C ALA A 77 21.51 -47.01 5.04
N CYS A 78 20.72 -47.50 4.09
CA CYS A 78 20.19 -46.72 2.99
C CYS A 78 18.66 -46.83 2.94
N GLY A 79 17.96 -45.71 2.91
CA GLY A 79 16.53 -45.62 2.68
C GLY A 79 16.23 -45.02 1.30
N TRP A 80 15.33 -45.64 0.54
CA TRP A 80 14.83 -45.12 -0.73
C TRP A 80 13.37 -44.71 -0.59
N ILE A 81 13.12 -43.40 -0.51
CA ILE A 81 11.79 -42.82 -0.36
C ILE A 81 11.09 -42.75 -1.73
N GLY A 82 9.88 -43.29 -1.79
CA GLY A 82 9.10 -43.48 -3.01
C GLY A 82 9.27 -44.83 -3.68
N CYS A 83 10.07 -45.75 -3.11
CA CYS A 83 10.21 -47.13 -3.57
C CYS A 83 9.33 -48.09 -2.77
N HIS A 84 8.94 -49.20 -3.39
CA HIS A 84 8.31 -50.31 -2.67
C HIS A 84 8.75 -51.68 -3.18
N SER A 85 8.48 -52.73 -2.40
CA SER A 85 9.05 -54.09 -2.56
C SER A 85 8.87 -54.72 -3.96
N ARG A 86 7.98 -54.18 -4.80
CA ARG A 86 7.74 -54.63 -6.19
C ARG A 86 7.93 -53.54 -7.26
N ASN A 87 8.28 -52.30 -6.92
CA ASN A 87 8.36 -51.20 -7.88
C ASN A 87 9.49 -50.22 -7.56
N ALA A 88 10.27 -49.89 -8.58
CA ALA A 88 11.35 -48.93 -8.50
C ALA A 88 10.78 -47.52 -8.55
N GLY A 89 10.80 -46.81 -7.42
CA GLY A 89 10.63 -45.35 -7.33
C GLY A 89 9.32 -44.74 -7.86
N PHE A 90 9.23 -43.42 -7.75
CA PHE A 90 8.19 -42.62 -8.39
C PHE A 90 8.56 -42.33 -9.85
N ALA A 91 7.53 -42.07 -10.68
CA ALA A 91 7.72 -41.75 -12.10
C ALA A 91 8.39 -40.40 -12.30
N VAL A 92 9.37 -40.36 -13.22
CA VAL A 92 10.07 -39.14 -13.63
C VAL A 92 10.24 -39.12 -15.15
N LYS A 93 10.46 -37.94 -15.71
CA LYS A 93 10.75 -37.70 -17.12
C LYS A 93 12.25 -37.74 -17.36
N PRO A 94 12.72 -38.16 -18.54
CA PRO A 94 14.12 -38.08 -18.90
C PRO A 94 14.66 -36.65 -19.04
N ASN A 95 15.94 -36.45 -18.75
CA ASN A 95 16.66 -35.15 -18.86
C ASN A 95 16.05 -33.97 -18.07
N THR A 96 15.23 -34.27 -17.07
CA THR A 96 14.44 -33.29 -16.31
C THR A 96 15.04 -33.04 -14.93
N THR A 97 15.00 -31.78 -14.50
CA THR A 97 15.42 -31.40 -13.14
C THR A 97 14.24 -31.48 -12.20
N TYR A 98 14.45 -32.02 -11.01
CA TYR A 98 13.49 -32.11 -9.92
C TYR A 98 14.04 -31.37 -8.71
N ARG A 99 13.17 -30.69 -7.97
CA ARG A 99 13.49 -30.11 -6.65
C ARG A 99 12.87 -30.99 -5.58
N PHE A 100 13.51 -31.01 -4.43
CA PHE A 100 12.97 -31.66 -3.26
C PHE A 100 13.15 -30.80 -2.01
N SER A 101 12.24 -30.98 -1.05
CA SER A 101 12.43 -30.59 0.34
C SER A 101 12.24 -31.80 1.24
N ILE A 102 13.04 -31.89 2.29
CA ILE A 102 13.01 -32.96 3.27
C ILE A 102 13.37 -32.39 4.65
N GLU A 103 12.64 -32.81 5.67
CA GLU A 103 13.00 -32.51 7.05
C GLU A 103 13.69 -33.73 7.67
N LEU A 104 14.83 -33.50 8.32
CA LEU A 104 15.64 -34.54 8.95
C LEU A 104 15.92 -34.19 10.41
N LYS A 105 15.87 -35.22 11.27
CA LYS A 105 16.24 -35.17 12.69
C LYS A 105 17.03 -36.43 13.05
N GLY A 106 18.22 -36.28 13.63
CA GLY A 106 19.11 -37.40 13.97
C GLY A 106 18.95 -37.80 15.44
N SER A 107 19.28 -39.06 15.76
CA SER A 107 19.43 -39.50 17.17
C SER A 107 20.54 -38.73 17.92
N ARG A 108 21.47 -38.14 17.17
CA ARG A 108 22.54 -37.24 17.60
C ARG A 108 22.99 -36.40 16.40
N ALA A 109 23.91 -35.46 16.63
CA ALA A 109 24.58 -34.77 15.53
C ALA A 109 25.36 -35.77 14.67
N MET A 110 25.04 -35.84 13.37
CA MET A 110 25.66 -36.78 12.43
C MET A 110 25.58 -36.26 10.99
N ARG A 111 26.45 -36.80 10.11
CA ARG A 111 26.38 -36.55 8.68
C ARG A 111 25.51 -37.60 8.00
N VAL A 112 24.63 -37.15 7.12
CA VAL A 112 23.75 -38.00 6.32
C VAL A 112 23.85 -37.58 4.86
N SER A 113 23.93 -38.54 3.95
CA SER A 113 23.89 -38.24 2.51
C SER A 113 22.45 -38.21 2.03
N VAL A 114 22.08 -37.14 1.33
CA VAL A 114 20.78 -36.98 0.65
C VAL A 114 21.06 -36.93 -0.84
N ASN A 115 20.94 -38.09 -1.48
CA ASN A 115 21.21 -38.31 -2.91
C ASN A 115 19.95 -38.81 -3.60
N THR A 116 20.06 -39.27 -4.84
CA THR A 116 18.95 -39.93 -5.54
C THR A 116 19.35 -41.25 -6.15
N GLN A 117 18.38 -42.15 -6.26
CA GLN A 117 18.50 -43.40 -6.98
C GLN A 117 17.69 -43.29 -8.28
N LEU A 118 18.29 -43.63 -9.42
CA LEU A 118 17.68 -43.51 -10.75
C LEU A 118 17.61 -44.88 -11.45
N TRP A 119 16.49 -45.16 -12.11
CA TRP A 119 16.32 -46.37 -12.93
C TRP A 119 15.92 -46.03 -14.36
N ASP A 120 16.59 -46.69 -15.29
CA ASP A 120 16.23 -46.68 -16.70
C ASP A 120 15.11 -47.72 -16.96
N LYS A 121 14.44 -47.57 -18.11
CA LYS A 121 13.31 -48.42 -18.53
C LYS A 121 13.59 -49.93 -18.37
N GLY A 122 12.63 -50.65 -17.77
CA GLY A 122 12.65 -52.11 -17.66
C GLY A 122 13.64 -52.69 -16.63
N LYS A 123 14.28 -51.84 -15.80
CA LYS A 123 15.21 -52.29 -14.75
C LYS A 123 14.49 -52.59 -13.44
N GLY A 124 14.90 -53.68 -12.79
CA GLY A 124 14.38 -54.08 -11.49
C GLY A 124 14.83 -53.15 -10.36
N VAL A 125 14.15 -53.20 -9.21
CA VAL A 125 14.40 -52.30 -8.07
C VAL A 125 15.86 -52.32 -7.57
N TRP A 126 16.54 -53.46 -7.69
CA TRP A 126 17.95 -53.62 -7.28
C TRP A 126 18.98 -53.14 -8.33
N GLN A 127 18.54 -52.73 -9.52
CA GLN A 127 19.41 -52.32 -10.64
C GLN A 127 19.54 -50.80 -10.80
N GLY A 128 19.08 -50.01 -9.82
CA GLY A 128 19.18 -48.55 -9.87
C GLY A 128 20.62 -48.06 -9.72
N LYS A 129 20.89 -46.85 -10.20
CA LYS A 129 22.19 -46.18 -10.02
C LYS A 129 22.04 -44.94 -9.15
N SER A 130 22.94 -44.77 -8.17
CA SER A 130 22.97 -43.57 -7.34
C SER A 130 23.47 -42.36 -8.12
N ALA A 131 22.89 -41.19 -7.87
CA ALA A 131 23.25 -39.90 -8.42
C ALA A 131 23.31 -38.85 -7.30
N LYS A 132 24.23 -37.90 -7.42
CA LYS A 132 24.36 -36.83 -6.41
C LYS A 132 23.24 -35.81 -6.56
N SER A 133 22.73 -35.33 -5.42
CA SER A 133 21.90 -34.13 -5.37
C SER A 133 22.76 -32.87 -5.28
N SER A 134 22.13 -31.69 -5.39
CA SER A 134 22.80 -30.39 -5.18
C SER A 134 23.29 -30.16 -3.75
N ILE A 135 22.78 -30.91 -2.76
CA ILE A 135 23.17 -30.75 -1.35
C ILE A 135 24.09 -31.88 -0.85
N GLY A 136 24.12 -33.03 -1.53
CA GLY A 136 25.03 -34.14 -1.21
C GLY A 136 24.95 -34.57 0.26
N GLN A 137 25.99 -34.28 1.05
CA GLN A 137 26.04 -34.59 2.47
C GLN A 137 25.62 -33.40 3.33
N VAL A 138 24.73 -33.65 4.29
CA VAL A 138 24.22 -32.64 5.23
C VAL A 138 24.53 -33.02 6.68
N ASN A 139 24.71 -32.01 7.53
CA ASN A 139 24.82 -32.19 8.98
C ASN A 139 23.42 -32.12 9.60
N VAL A 140 22.97 -33.24 10.17
CA VAL A 140 21.70 -33.36 10.88
C VAL A 140 21.97 -33.23 12.39
N THR A 141 21.05 -32.58 13.12
CA THR A 141 21.13 -32.40 14.58
C THR A 141 20.00 -33.16 15.28
N THR A 142 19.91 -33.08 16.60
CA THR A 142 18.81 -33.65 17.39
C THR A 142 17.48 -32.90 17.25
N GLY A 143 17.44 -31.80 16.50
CA GLY A 143 16.20 -31.08 16.14
C GLY A 143 15.84 -31.27 14.67
N TRP A 144 14.56 -31.06 14.34
CA TRP A 144 14.11 -31.06 12.94
C TRP A 144 14.74 -29.90 12.18
N LYS A 145 15.34 -30.21 11.03
CA LYS A 145 15.89 -29.21 10.11
C LYS A 145 15.46 -29.53 8.69
N LYS A 146 14.98 -28.50 7.99
CA LYS A 146 14.62 -28.58 6.59
C LYS A 146 15.85 -28.45 5.70
N PHE A 147 15.92 -29.32 4.69
CA PHE A 147 16.93 -29.32 3.64
C PHE A 147 16.23 -29.29 2.28
N GLU A 148 16.76 -28.48 1.37
CA GLU A 148 16.21 -28.29 0.03
C GLU A 148 17.32 -28.48 -0.99
N GLY A 149 17.03 -29.22 -2.06
CA GLY A 149 17.99 -29.50 -3.10
C GLY A 149 17.35 -29.86 -4.42
N THR A 150 18.19 -30.14 -5.41
CA THR A 150 17.77 -30.56 -6.75
C THR A 150 18.53 -31.80 -7.19
N PHE A 151 17.94 -32.53 -8.14
CA PHE A 151 18.61 -33.59 -8.88
C PHE A 151 18.12 -33.59 -10.34
N ARG A 152 18.91 -34.18 -11.25
CA ARG A 152 18.56 -34.24 -12.67
C ARG A 152 18.57 -35.68 -13.17
N THR A 153 17.53 -36.05 -13.90
CA THR A 153 17.41 -37.37 -14.54
C THR A 153 18.24 -37.44 -15.82
N LYS A 154 18.62 -38.65 -16.24
CA LYS A 154 19.36 -38.89 -17.50
C LYS A 154 18.39 -39.17 -18.65
N ALA A 155 18.91 -39.28 -19.86
CA ALA A 155 18.13 -39.43 -21.10
C ALA A 155 17.23 -40.69 -21.16
N ASN A 156 17.53 -41.74 -20.38
CA ASN A 156 16.76 -43.00 -20.39
C ASN A 156 16.07 -43.30 -19.04
N THR A 157 16.09 -42.35 -18.10
CA THR A 157 15.58 -42.55 -16.75
C THR A 157 14.06 -42.37 -16.71
N GLU A 158 13.34 -43.37 -16.20
CA GLU A 158 11.88 -43.35 -16.05
C GLU A 158 11.42 -43.31 -14.58
N LYS A 159 12.29 -43.71 -13.65
CA LYS A 159 11.98 -43.77 -12.22
C LYS A 159 13.08 -43.17 -11.37
N ALA A 160 12.69 -42.55 -10.26
CA ALA A 160 13.62 -42.03 -9.25
C ALA A 160 13.12 -42.28 -7.82
N ALA A 161 14.04 -42.26 -6.87
CA ALA A 161 13.76 -42.24 -5.45
C ALA A 161 14.73 -41.29 -4.73
N LEU A 162 14.28 -40.66 -3.66
CA LEU A 162 15.18 -39.88 -2.79
C LEU A 162 15.93 -40.86 -1.89
N GLN A 163 17.26 -40.83 -1.93
CA GLN A 163 18.15 -41.73 -1.23
C GLN A 163 18.72 -41.06 0.00
N ILE A 164 18.41 -41.58 1.18
CA ILE A 164 18.96 -41.15 2.46
C ILE A 164 19.93 -42.22 2.91
N GLN A 165 21.19 -41.87 3.12
CA GLN A 165 22.23 -42.85 3.40
C GLN A 165 23.13 -42.43 4.57
N MET A 166 23.26 -43.33 5.53
CA MET A 166 24.33 -43.35 6.53
C MET A 166 25.34 -44.41 6.11
N TRP A 167 26.49 -43.97 5.59
CA TRP A 167 27.54 -44.85 5.08
C TRP A 167 28.91 -44.43 5.59
N HIS A 168 29.69 -45.41 6.06
CA HIS A 168 31.10 -45.23 6.42
C HIS A 168 31.82 -46.58 6.37
N ASP A 169 33.11 -46.55 6.05
CA ASP A 169 34.01 -47.71 6.06
C ASP A 169 35.28 -47.32 6.83
N THR A 170 35.73 -48.17 7.74
CA THR A 170 36.89 -47.88 8.60
C THR A 170 38.22 -47.79 7.85
N GLN A 171 38.27 -48.17 6.57
CA GLN A 171 39.43 -47.83 5.71
C GLN A 171 39.66 -46.32 5.58
N TYR A 172 38.64 -45.49 5.83
CA TYR A 172 38.69 -44.02 5.76
C TYR A 172 38.73 -43.35 7.14
N GLY A 173 39.11 -44.08 8.19
CA GLY A 173 39.22 -43.58 9.57
C GLY A 173 38.16 -44.16 10.52
N PRO A 174 38.15 -43.71 11.80
CA PRO A 174 37.31 -44.29 12.85
C PRO A 174 35.83 -44.40 12.49
N HIS A 175 35.17 -45.46 12.95
CA HIS A 175 33.79 -45.73 12.59
C HIS A 175 32.86 -44.60 13.06
N LYS A 176 32.08 -44.00 12.14
CA LYS A 176 31.29 -42.78 12.41
C LYS A 176 29.91 -43.02 13.01
N TYR A 177 29.40 -44.25 12.94
CA TYR A 177 28.06 -44.62 13.40
C TYR A 177 28.09 -45.81 14.36
N LYS A 178 27.04 -45.98 15.15
CA LYS A 178 26.85 -47.17 16.00
C LYS A 178 25.50 -47.84 15.70
N ILE A 179 25.39 -49.13 16.06
CA ILE A 179 24.11 -49.83 16.03
C ILE A 179 23.11 -49.06 16.91
N GLY A 180 21.90 -48.82 16.38
CA GLY A 180 20.86 -48.01 17.01
C GLY A 180 20.90 -46.51 16.67
N ASP A 181 21.94 -46.01 16.00
CA ASP A 181 21.87 -44.65 15.43
C ASP A 181 20.77 -44.59 14.35
N TYR A 182 20.01 -43.50 14.32
CA TYR A 182 18.91 -43.33 13.38
C TYR A 182 18.75 -41.89 12.90
N VAL A 183 18.08 -41.75 11.76
CA VAL A 183 17.53 -40.47 11.25
C VAL A 183 16.03 -40.60 11.06
N LEU A 184 15.29 -39.61 11.55
CA LEU A 184 13.87 -39.41 11.28
C LEU A 184 13.73 -38.54 10.03
N ILE A 185 12.76 -38.89 9.19
CA ILE A 185 12.51 -38.30 7.88
C ILE A 185 11.04 -37.89 7.82
N ASP A 186 10.79 -36.62 7.52
CA ASP A 186 9.44 -36.08 7.47
C ASP A 186 9.29 -34.99 6.38
N ASN A 187 8.04 -34.63 6.07
CA ASN A 187 7.65 -33.56 5.15
C ASN A 187 8.37 -33.63 3.79
N VAL A 188 8.41 -34.83 3.20
CA VAL A 188 9.09 -35.07 1.92
C VAL A 188 8.24 -34.55 0.77
N VAL A 189 8.77 -33.56 0.07
CA VAL A 189 8.16 -32.99 -1.14
C VAL A 189 9.13 -33.13 -2.29
N ILE A 190 8.67 -33.71 -3.41
CA ILE A 190 9.45 -33.83 -4.64
C ILE A 190 8.60 -33.36 -5.80
N GLU A 191 9.13 -32.42 -6.57
CA GLU A 191 8.43 -31.79 -7.67
C GLU A 191 9.32 -31.69 -8.90
N GLU A 192 8.72 -31.85 -10.07
CA GLU A 192 9.36 -31.48 -11.33
C GLU A 192 9.66 -29.98 -11.31
N VAL A 193 10.93 -29.61 -11.54
CA VAL A 193 11.27 -28.22 -11.84
C VAL A 193 10.79 -27.98 -13.26
N ASN A 194 9.54 -27.55 -13.36
CA ASN A 194 9.09 -26.85 -14.55
C ASN A 194 10.00 -25.63 -14.67
N HIS A 195 10.97 -25.67 -15.60
CA HIS A 195 11.58 -24.47 -16.15
C HIS A 195 10.55 -23.71 -16.99
N LYS A 196 9.37 -23.43 -16.43
CA LYS A 196 8.92 -22.07 -16.46
C LYS A 196 9.75 -21.35 -15.40
N ILE A 197 10.92 -20.89 -15.82
CA ILE A 197 11.18 -19.47 -15.59
C ILE A 197 9.86 -18.85 -16.07
N MET A 198 8.98 -18.47 -15.16
CA MET A 198 8.11 -17.38 -15.51
C MET A 198 9.09 -16.21 -15.56
N PRO A 199 9.50 -15.70 -16.75
CA PRO A 199 9.50 -14.25 -16.82
C PRO A 199 8.10 -13.93 -16.33
N SER A 200 7.98 -13.18 -15.24
CA SER A 200 6.70 -12.77 -14.65
C SER A 200 5.72 -12.40 -15.76
N ALA A 201 4.93 -13.35 -16.33
CA ALA A 201 4.63 -13.40 -17.77
C ALA A 201 4.67 -12.02 -18.37
N VAL A 202 5.86 -11.53 -18.75
CA VAL A 202 5.95 -10.08 -18.90
C VAL A 202 5.28 -9.85 -20.22
N PRO A 203 4.18 -9.09 -20.28
CA PRO A 203 3.58 -8.82 -21.55
C PRO A 203 4.66 -8.17 -22.41
N SER A 204 5.15 -8.87 -23.45
CA SER A 204 5.88 -8.23 -24.54
C SER A 204 4.95 -7.28 -25.30
N ALA A 205 3.64 -7.53 -25.15
CA ALA A 205 2.55 -6.68 -25.60
C ALA A 205 2.44 -5.42 -24.74
N ILE A 206 2.15 -4.32 -25.41
CA ILE A 206 1.69 -3.08 -24.78
C ILE A 206 0.53 -3.42 -23.82
N PRO A 207 0.58 -2.98 -22.55
CA PRO A 207 -0.48 -3.25 -21.59
C PRO A 207 -1.84 -2.81 -22.13
N GLU A 208 -2.84 -3.69 -22.03
CA GLU A 208 -4.18 -3.38 -22.52
C GLU A 208 -4.86 -2.35 -21.61
N VAL A 209 -5.53 -1.39 -22.24
CA VAL A 209 -6.36 -0.42 -21.54
C VAL A 209 -7.57 -1.13 -20.93
N PRO A 210 -7.84 -0.97 -19.62
CA PRO A 210 -9.00 -1.58 -18.98
C PRO A 210 -10.32 -1.13 -19.61
N VAL A 211 -11.26 -2.06 -19.79
CA VAL A 211 -12.60 -1.73 -20.29
C VAL A 211 -13.33 -0.85 -19.27
N THR A 212 -13.78 0.32 -19.71
CA THR A 212 -14.62 1.22 -18.91
C THR A 212 -16.09 0.84 -19.11
N LYS A 213 -16.79 0.48 -18.03
CA LYS A 213 -18.22 0.14 -18.10
C LYS A 213 -19.04 1.34 -18.52
N ALA A 214 -20.12 1.12 -19.26
CA ALA A 214 -21.02 2.16 -19.72
C ALA A 214 -22.49 1.83 -19.45
N VAL A 215 -23.33 2.85 -19.31
CA VAL A 215 -24.78 2.71 -19.31
C VAL A 215 -25.42 3.89 -20.02
N LEU A 216 -26.44 3.62 -20.82
CA LEU A 216 -27.09 4.63 -21.65
C LEU A 216 -28.13 5.41 -20.84
N PHE A 217 -28.05 6.73 -20.92
CA PHE A 217 -29.06 7.66 -20.45
C PHE A 217 -29.87 8.20 -21.62
N SER A 218 -31.08 7.66 -21.80
CA SER A 218 -32.02 8.07 -22.85
C SER A 218 -33.44 8.21 -22.29
N GLU A 219 -34.39 8.66 -23.12
CA GLU A 219 -35.83 8.67 -22.80
C GLU A 219 -36.37 7.23 -22.59
N THR A 220 -35.90 6.28 -23.38
CA THR A 220 -36.29 4.86 -23.28
C THR A 220 -35.65 4.16 -22.07
N GLY A 221 -34.52 4.69 -21.58
CA GLY A 221 -33.76 4.16 -20.46
C GLY A 221 -32.93 2.91 -20.81
N ALA A 222 -31.97 2.59 -19.94
CA ALA A 222 -31.21 1.36 -19.99
C ALA A 222 -30.98 0.80 -18.58
N SER A 223 -30.66 -0.50 -18.50
CA SER A 223 -30.47 -1.21 -17.24
C SER A 223 -29.13 -1.93 -17.18
N ALA A 224 -28.62 -2.13 -15.97
CA ALA A 224 -27.42 -2.92 -15.68
C ALA A 224 -27.57 -3.68 -14.35
N SER A 225 -26.99 -4.88 -14.29
CA SER A 225 -27.07 -5.79 -13.14
C SER A 225 -25.75 -6.50 -12.82
N ASP A 226 -24.68 -6.14 -13.53
CA ASP A 226 -23.36 -6.76 -13.46
C ASP A 226 -22.50 -6.20 -12.32
N PHE A 227 -23.03 -6.12 -11.10
CA PHE A 227 -22.30 -5.66 -9.92
C PHE A 227 -21.21 -6.66 -9.51
N THR A 228 -20.18 -6.15 -8.85
CA THR A 228 -19.11 -6.94 -8.23
C THR A 228 -18.99 -6.64 -6.76
N VAL A 229 -18.53 -7.62 -5.99
CA VAL A 229 -18.20 -7.45 -4.58
C VAL A 229 -16.89 -6.67 -4.48
N LEU A 230 -16.91 -5.52 -3.78
CA LEU A 230 -15.73 -4.70 -3.54
C LEU A 230 -14.71 -5.50 -2.71
N ARG A 231 -13.41 -5.34 -2.98
CA ARG A 231 -12.30 -6.10 -2.36
C ARG A 231 -12.26 -7.60 -2.65
N GLU A 232 -13.22 -8.14 -3.42
CA GLU A 232 -13.19 -9.52 -3.89
C GLU A 232 -13.06 -9.56 -5.42
N LYS A 233 -11.93 -10.06 -5.90
CA LYS A 233 -11.59 -10.03 -7.31
C LYS A 233 -12.64 -10.77 -8.17
N ASN A 234 -13.27 -10.04 -9.09
CA ASN A 234 -14.20 -10.56 -10.10
C ASN A 234 -15.40 -11.35 -9.56
N LYS A 235 -15.70 -11.26 -8.26
CA LYS A 235 -16.88 -11.89 -7.70
C LYS A 235 -18.11 -11.08 -8.09
N ARG A 236 -18.86 -11.59 -9.06
CA ARG A 236 -20.12 -10.99 -9.49
C ARG A 236 -21.19 -11.18 -8.43
N SER A 237 -22.11 -10.22 -8.37
CA SER A 237 -23.31 -10.27 -7.55
C SER A 237 -24.50 -9.84 -8.40
N ASP A 238 -25.50 -10.70 -8.49
CA ASP A 238 -26.79 -10.44 -9.14
C ASP A 238 -27.82 -9.86 -8.16
N LEU A 239 -27.40 -9.55 -6.93
CA LEU A 239 -28.26 -9.04 -5.87
C LEU A 239 -28.69 -7.59 -6.09
N THR A 240 -28.02 -6.86 -7.00
CA THR A 240 -28.35 -5.47 -7.30
C THR A 240 -28.42 -5.25 -8.80
N SER A 241 -29.45 -4.53 -9.22
CA SER A 241 -29.59 -4.01 -10.58
C SER A 241 -30.10 -2.59 -10.53
N PHE A 242 -29.82 -1.82 -11.57
CA PHE A 242 -30.43 -0.50 -11.74
C PHE A 242 -30.90 -0.28 -13.17
N SER A 243 -31.83 0.65 -13.34
CA SER A 243 -32.17 1.29 -14.59
C SER A 243 -32.00 2.80 -14.47
N VAL A 244 -31.66 3.44 -15.57
CA VAL A 244 -31.44 4.88 -15.64
C VAL A 244 -32.12 5.44 -16.88
N ARG A 245 -32.88 6.53 -16.72
CA ARG A 245 -33.61 7.18 -17.81
C ARG A 245 -33.76 8.68 -17.58
N ARG A 246 -34.01 9.41 -18.66
CA ARG A 246 -34.33 10.84 -18.60
C ARG A 246 -35.74 11.06 -18.07
N LYS A 247 -35.88 12.04 -17.18
CA LYS A 247 -37.18 12.56 -16.72
C LYS A 247 -37.10 14.09 -16.67
N GLY A 248 -37.51 14.74 -17.76
CA GLY A 248 -37.38 16.19 -17.90
C GLY A 248 -35.91 16.65 -17.81
N ASN A 249 -35.61 17.49 -16.79
CA ASN A 249 -34.27 18.00 -16.47
C ASN A 249 -33.55 17.20 -15.35
N ALA A 250 -33.98 15.97 -15.10
CA ALA A 250 -33.39 15.09 -14.10
C ALA A 250 -33.03 13.72 -14.66
N ILE A 251 -32.08 13.09 -13.98
CA ILE A 251 -31.74 11.68 -14.12
C ILE A 251 -32.62 10.91 -13.15
N GLN A 252 -33.49 10.04 -13.65
CA GLN A 252 -34.18 9.08 -12.81
C GLN A 252 -33.42 7.76 -12.81
N ILE A 253 -33.12 7.24 -11.62
CA ILE A 253 -32.45 5.96 -11.41
C ILE A 253 -33.35 5.10 -10.54
N THR A 254 -33.70 3.91 -11.02
CA THR A 254 -34.40 2.89 -10.23
C THR A 254 -33.43 1.78 -9.89
N ILE A 255 -33.29 1.43 -8.62
CA ILE A 255 -32.31 0.46 -8.13
C ILE A 255 -33.05 -0.60 -7.35
N VAL A 256 -32.92 -1.85 -7.77
CA VAL A 256 -33.55 -3.01 -7.15
C VAL A 256 -32.48 -3.78 -6.38
N CYS A 257 -32.73 -3.99 -5.09
CA CYS A 257 -31.81 -4.63 -4.16
C CYS A 257 -32.43 -5.91 -3.60
N ARG A 258 -32.07 -7.08 -4.11
CA ARG A 258 -32.40 -8.37 -3.49
C ARG A 258 -31.54 -8.55 -2.24
N GLU A 259 -32.12 -8.98 -1.13
CA GLU A 259 -31.42 -9.09 0.15
C GLU A 259 -31.72 -10.42 0.87
N PRO A 260 -30.96 -11.49 0.54
CA PRO A 260 -31.12 -12.80 1.18
C PRO A 260 -30.82 -12.80 2.68
N ALA A 261 -30.00 -11.85 3.16
CA ALA A 261 -29.66 -11.76 4.57
C ALA A 261 -30.78 -11.08 5.40
N ALA A 262 -31.87 -10.65 4.77
CA ALA A 262 -32.88 -9.72 5.26
C ALA A 262 -32.41 -8.26 5.33
N VAL A 263 -33.30 -7.37 4.90
CA VAL A 263 -33.05 -5.93 4.81
C VAL A 263 -32.87 -5.35 6.22
N LYS A 264 -31.80 -4.58 6.41
CA LYS A 264 -31.62 -3.80 7.63
C LYS A 264 -32.00 -2.34 7.37
N SER A 265 -33.08 -1.86 7.98
CA SER A 265 -33.46 -0.45 7.97
C SER A 265 -32.85 0.29 9.16
N GLY A 266 -32.56 1.58 8.97
CA GLY A 266 -31.99 2.46 9.97
C GLY A 266 -32.53 3.89 9.84
N LYS A 267 -32.35 4.72 10.87
CA LYS A 267 -32.84 6.12 10.87
C LYS A 267 -31.95 7.04 10.03
N GLY A 268 -30.64 6.82 10.05
CA GLY A 268 -29.66 7.42 9.15
C GLY A 268 -29.41 6.57 7.90
N VAL A 269 -28.80 7.19 6.88
CA VAL A 269 -28.46 6.51 5.61
C VAL A 269 -27.63 5.26 5.84
N TRP A 270 -26.59 5.36 6.69
CA TRP A 270 -25.63 4.27 6.93
C TRP A 270 -25.93 3.45 8.20
N ASP A 271 -27.09 3.64 8.83
CA ASP A 271 -27.54 2.84 9.99
C ASP A 271 -28.08 1.45 9.56
N GLY A 272 -28.29 1.26 8.26
CA GLY A 272 -28.85 0.07 7.62
C GLY A 272 -28.15 -0.27 6.30
N ASP A 273 -28.83 -1.05 5.46
CA ASP A 273 -28.41 -1.21 4.07
C ASP A 273 -28.55 0.12 3.34
N ALA A 274 -27.59 0.42 2.47
CA ALA A 274 -27.50 1.72 1.80
C ALA A 274 -27.14 1.58 0.32
N ILE A 275 -27.62 2.52 -0.47
CA ILE A 275 -27.22 2.77 -1.85
C ILE A 275 -26.49 4.09 -1.90
N GLU A 276 -25.37 4.12 -2.61
CA GLU A 276 -24.55 5.30 -2.84
C GLU A 276 -24.37 5.49 -4.35
N ILE A 277 -24.68 6.68 -4.86
CA ILE A 277 -24.67 7.04 -6.28
C ILE A 277 -23.64 8.15 -6.46
N PHE A 278 -22.68 7.92 -7.35
CA PHE A 278 -21.57 8.82 -7.57
C PHE A 278 -21.55 9.32 -9.02
N PHE A 279 -21.31 10.62 -9.16
CA PHE A 279 -20.96 11.24 -10.43
C PHE A 279 -19.65 11.99 -10.27
N ALA A 280 -18.74 11.89 -11.23
CA ALA A 280 -17.59 12.78 -11.31
C ALA A 280 -17.62 13.59 -12.62
N ARG A 281 -17.60 14.92 -12.49
CA ARG A 281 -17.64 15.87 -13.62
C ARG A 281 -16.88 17.13 -13.27
N ASN A 282 -16.09 17.65 -14.20
CA ASN A 282 -15.25 18.84 -14.00
C ASN A 282 -14.40 18.71 -12.71
N GLY A 283 -13.95 17.46 -12.47
CA GLY A 283 -13.30 16.93 -11.28
C GLY A 283 -13.92 17.27 -9.92
N LYS A 284 -15.21 17.60 -9.88
CA LYS A 284 -16.04 17.51 -8.68
C LYS A 284 -16.63 16.11 -8.59
N LEU A 285 -16.62 15.54 -7.39
CA LEU A 285 -17.37 14.34 -7.05
C LEU A 285 -18.71 14.75 -6.45
N PHE A 286 -19.79 14.30 -7.05
CA PHE A 286 -21.15 14.43 -6.54
C PHE A 286 -21.56 13.07 -6.00
N HIS A 287 -21.87 13.01 -4.71
CA HIS A 287 -22.23 11.79 -4.01
C HIS A 287 -23.63 11.95 -3.44
N PHE A 288 -24.53 11.03 -3.78
CA PHE A 288 -25.89 10.92 -3.27
C PHE A 288 -26.05 9.56 -2.61
N ALA A 289 -26.78 9.45 -1.51
CA ALA A 289 -27.00 8.18 -0.85
C ALA A 289 -28.41 8.04 -0.29
N VAL A 290 -28.93 6.82 -0.28
CA VAL A 290 -30.25 6.44 0.23
C VAL A 290 -30.11 5.22 1.12
N GLY A 291 -30.60 5.30 2.36
CA GLY A 291 -30.72 4.14 3.24
C GLY A 291 -32.01 3.37 3.00
N ALA A 292 -32.04 2.07 3.31
CA ALA A 292 -33.24 1.24 3.21
C ALA A 292 -34.41 1.72 4.09
N GLY A 293 -34.11 2.54 5.12
CA GLY A 293 -35.12 3.25 5.92
C GLY A 293 -35.69 4.52 5.28
N GLY A 294 -35.23 4.92 4.08
CA GLY A 294 -35.66 6.12 3.37
C GLY A 294 -34.87 7.39 3.68
N ALA A 295 -33.88 7.33 4.58
CA ALA A 295 -32.98 8.46 4.82
C ALA A 295 -32.15 8.78 3.56
N VAL A 296 -31.85 10.07 3.34
CA VAL A 296 -31.10 10.55 2.17
C VAL A 296 -29.89 11.39 2.58
N PHE A 297 -28.85 11.36 1.76
CA PHE A 297 -27.65 12.18 1.88
C PHE A 297 -27.20 12.69 0.50
N SER A 298 -26.64 13.88 0.44
CA SER A 298 -25.97 14.38 -0.76
C SER A 298 -24.86 15.36 -0.39
N THR A 299 -23.77 15.35 -1.15
CA THR A 299 -22.72 16.39 -1.10
C THR A 299 -23.19 17.70 -1.74
N ASP A 300 -24.21 17.66 -2.59
CA ASP A 300 -24.89 18.85 -3.12
C ASP A 300 -26.23 19.04 -2.41
N LYS A 301 -26.45 20.21 -1.79
CA LYS A 301 -27.66 20.51 -1.02
C LYS A 301 -28.87 20.87 -1.89
N ARG A 302 -28.72 20.94 -3.21
CA ARG A 302 -29.84 21.17 -4.13
C ARG A 302 -30.81 19.97 -4.12
N HIS A 303 -32.11 20.26 -4.23
CA HIS A 303 -33.18 19.30 -3.99
C HIS A 303 -33.21 18.17 -5.04
N TRP A 304 -32.63 17.02 -4.69
CA TRP A 304 -32.91 15.74 -5.32
C TRP A 304 -34.01 15.00 -4.54
N LYS A 305 -34.65 14.02 -5.16
CA LYS A 305 -35.69 13.21 -4.50
C LYS A 305 -35.29 11.74 -4.54
N ALA A 306 -35.57 11.02 -3.46
CA ALA A 306 -35.50 9.57 -3.46
C ALA A 306 -36.69 8.98 -2.74
N VAL A 307 -37.24 7.90 -3.29
CA VAL A 307 -38.29 7.09 -2.66
C VAL A 307 -37.74 5.70 -2.45
N CYS A 308 -37.88 5.18 -1.23
CA CYS A 308 -37.50 3.82 -0.86
C CYS A 308 -38.75 2.98 -0.62
N ARG A 309 -38.75 1.73 -1.09
CA ARG A 309 -39.76 0.72 -0.77
C ARG A 309 -39.09 -0.57 -0.32
N THR A 310 -39.37 -0.99 0.91
CA THR A 310 -38.88 -2.26 1.45
C THR A 310 -39.90 -3.37 1.18
N GLU A 311 -39.39 -4.55 0.84
CA GLU A 311 -40.15 -5.75 0.52
C GLU A 311 -39.59 -6.95 1.33
N LYS A 312 -40.29 -8.09 1.33
CA LYS A 312 -39.91 -9.27 2.12
C LYS A 312 -38.48 -9.77 1.83
N ASN A 313 -38.06 -9.69 0.56
CA ASN A 313 -36.79 -10.26 0.08
C ASN A 313 -35.83 -9.20 -0.48
N GLY A 314 -36.04 -7.92 -0.19
CA GLY A 314 -35.28 -6.84 -0.81
C GLY A 314 -35.88 -5.46 -0.61
N TRP A 315 -35.36 -4.48 -1.33
CA TRP A 315 -35.84 -3.12 -1.33
C TRP A 315 -35.53 -2.43 -2.66
N THR A 316 -36.27 -1.37 -2.97
CA THR A 316 -36.12 -0.59 -4.20
C THR A 316 -35.93 0.88 -3.87
N VAL A 317 -35.02 1.53 -4.60
CA VAL A 317 -34.81 2.98 -4.58
C VAL A 317 -35.22 3.56 -5.92
N ILE A 318 -35.99 4.65 -5.91
CA ILE A 318 -36.21 5.51 -7.08
C ILE A 318 -35.64 6.88 -6.75
N ALA A 319 -34.50 7.23 -7.35
CA ALA A 319 -33.83 8.51 -7.19
C ALA A 319 -34.06 9.41 -8.42
N GLU A 320 -34.33 10.69 -8.19
CA GLU A 320 -34.46 11.73 -9.21
C GLU A 320 -33.45 12.83 -8.91
N ILE A 321 -32.42 12.93 -9.75
CA ILE A 321 -31.26 13.81 -9.58
C ILE A 321 -31.28 14.87 -10.68
N PRO A 322 -31.61 16.14 -10.37
CA PRO A 322 -31.57 17.22 -11.35
C PRO A 322 -30.17 17.40 -11.95
N PHE A 323 -30.08 17.76 -13.24
CA PHE A 323 -28.78 18.01 -13.90
C PHE A 323 -27.96 19.09 -13.21
N GLU A 324 -28.62 20.11 -12.67
CA GLU A 324 -27.96 21.17 -11.90
C GLU A 324 -27.17 20.61 -10.71
N SER A 325 -27.69 19.58 -10.05
CA SER A 325 -27.06 18.89 -8.91
C SER A 325 -25.76 18.16 -9.27
N ILE A 326 -25.46 18.01 -10.56
CA ILE A 326 -24.24 17.37 -11.08
C ILE A 326 -23.50 18.27 -12.08
N GLY A 327 -23.64 19.59 -11.93
CA GLY A 327 -22.87 20.58 -12.68
C GLY A 327 -23.52 21.12 -13.95
N GLY A 328 -24.84 20.93 -14.14
CA GLY A 328 -25.62 21.59 -15.18
C GLY A 328 -25.91 20.72 -16.40
N LYS A 329 -26.30 21.36 -17.51
CA LYS A 329 -26.84 20.71 -18.72
C LYS A 329 -25.92 19.61 -19.28
N LEU A 330 -26.55 18.60 -19.89
CA LEU A 330 -25.92 17.46 -20.55
C LEU A 330 -26.52 17.33 -21.95
N GLU A 331 -25.66 17.27 -22.96
CA GLU A 331 -26.03 17.18 -24.37
C GLU A 331 -25.91 15.74 -24.88
N LYS A 332 -26.53 15.47 -26.03
CA LYS A 332 -26.37 14.18 -26.71
C LYS A 332 -24.89 13.94 -27.02
N GLY A 333 -24.39 12.75 -26.70
CA GLY A 333 -23.00 12.36 -26.87
C GLY A 333 -22.08 12.74 -25.71
N ASP A 334 -22.56 13.49 -24.72
CA ASP A 334 -21.78 13.71 -23.49
C ASP A 334 -21.59 12.40 -22.71
N THR A 335 -20.53 12.36 -21.92
CA THR A 335 -20.29 11.30 -20.93
C THR A 335 -20.00 11.92 -19.58
N ILE A 336 -20.43 11.24 -18.52
CA ILE A 336 -20.12 11.61 -17.13
C ILE A 336 -19.65 10.36 -16.38
N SER A 337 -18.58 10.49 -15.59
CA SER A 337 -18.08 9.37 -14.79
C SER A 337 -19.11 9.00 -13.73
N PHE A 338 -19.40 7.72 -13.57
CA PHE A 338 -20.57 7.24 -12.84
C PHE A 338 -20.29 5.93 -12.09
N ASN A 339 -20.83 5.82 -10.88
CA ASN A 339 -20.86 4.57 -10.13
C ASN A 339 -22.10 4.45 -9.23
N ILE A 340 -22.52 3.21 -8.96
CA ILE A 340 -23.45 2.87 -7.88
C ILE A 340 -22.76 1.88 -6.95
N GLY A 341 -22.68 2.23 -5.67
CA GLY A 341 -22.30 1.36 -4.56
C GLY A 341 -23.51 0.88 -3.78
N ARG A 342 -23.41 -0.29 -3.16
CA ARG A 342 -24.37 -0.81 -2.18
C ARG A 342 -23.65 -1.32 -0.95
N GLN A 343 -24.12 -0.93 0.22
CA GLN A 343 -23.71 -1.50 1.50
C GLN A 343 -24.75 -2.52 1.97
N ARG A 344 -24.30 -3.74 2.27
CA ARG A 344 -25.13 -4.84 2.82
C ARG A 344 -24.70 -5.09 4.26
N LEU A 345 -25.35 -4.42 5.20
CA LEU A 345 -24.84 -4.27 6.55
C LEU A 345 -24.80 -5.59 7.33
N LYS A 346 -25.82 -6.44 7.16
CA LYS A 346 -25.85 -7.76 7.83
C LYS A 346 -24.86 -8.75 7.23
N ALA A 347 -24.69 -8.71 5.90
CA ALA A 347 -23.73 -9.56 5.19
C ALA A 347 -22.28 -9.06 5.34
N LYS A 348 -22.07 -7.82 5.82
CA LYS A 348 -20.77 -7.14 5.86
C LYS A 348 -20.10 -7.07 4.49
N GLU A 349 -20.91 -6.83 3.46
CA GLU A 349 -20.48 -6.85 2.06
C GLU A 349 -20.75 -5.49 1.40
N PHE A 350 -19.83 -5.07 0.52
CA PHE A 350 -19.99 -3.89 -0.32
C PHE A 350 -20.06 -4.33 -1.78
N LEU A 351 -21.07 -3.88 -2.52
CA LEU A 351 -21.19 -4.11 -3.96
C LEU A 351 -20.93 -2.81 -4.71
N THR A 352 -20.35 -2.90 -5.91
CA THR A 352 -20.12 -1.76 -6.79
C THR A 352 -20.45 -2.14 -8.24
N TRP A 353 -21.00 -1.21 -9.01
CA TRP A 353 -21.23 -1.42 -10.43
C TRP A 353 -19.94 -1.25 -11.23
N ALA A 354 -19.21 -0.15 -11.01
CA ALA A 354 -17.91 0.09 -11.61
C ALA A 354 -16.86 -0.87 -11.01
N PRO A 355 -15.80 -1.24 -11.75
CA PRO A 355 -14.78 -2.21 -11.33
C PRO A 355 -13.79 -1.61 -10.31
N LEU A 356 -14.33 -1.12 -9.19
CA LEU A 356 -13.56 -0.56 -8.08
C LEU A 356 -12.93 -1.71 -7.29
N LYS A 357 -11.75 -1.46 -6.72
CA LYS A 357 -10.96 -2.47 -6.03
C LYS A 357 -11.13 -2.41 -4.52
N ASP A 358 -11.04 -1.22 -3.92
CA ASP A 358 -10.92 -1.07 -2.47
C ASP A 358 -11.89 -0.07 -1.84
N SER A 359 -12.23 1.00 -2.56
CA SER A 359 -13.11 2.08 -2.07
C SER A 359 -14.10 2.55 -3.13
N PHE A 360 -15.29 3.00 -2.70
CA PHE A 360 -16.26 3.66 -3.60
C PHE A 360 -15.78 5.01 -4.14
N HIS A 361 -14.68 5.56 -3.62
CA HIS A 361 -14.12 6.84 -4.02
C HIS A 361 -12.99 6.75 -5.07
N GLU A 362 -12.76 5.57 -5.65
CA GLU A 362 -11.80 5.34 -6.75
C GLU A 362 -12.33 5.91 -8.08
N GLN A 363 -12.38 7.25 -8.18
CA GLN A 363 -12.97 7.97 -9.31
C GLN A 363 -12.35 7.60 -10.66
N GLU A 364 -11.06 7.29 -10.68
CA GLU A 364 -10.32 6.88 -11.87
C GLU A 364 -10.77 5.51 -12.44
N ARG A 365 -11.59 4.76 -11.69
CA ARG A 365 -12.15 3.46 -12.08
C ARG A 365 -13.66 3.49 -12.30
N PHE A 366 -14.28 4.67 -12.22
CA PHE A 366 -15.72 4.80 -12.46
C PHE A 366 -16.08 4.36 -13.88
N GLY A 367 -17.30 3.86 -14.05
CA GLY A 367 -17.88 3.69 -15.37
C GLY A 367 -18.29 5.05 -15.95
N VAL A 368 -19.02 5.02 -17.07
CA VAL A 368 -19.57 6.21 -17.70
C VAL A 368 -21.07 6.10 -17.89
N LEU A 369 -21.79 7.18 -17.61
CA LEU A 369 -23.16 7.37 -18.04
C LEU A 369 -23.12 8.14 -19.38
N VAL A 370 -23.68 7.55 -20.42
CA VAL A 370 -23.62 8.04 -21.81
C VAL A 370 -24.93 8.73 -22.19
N MET A 371 -24.86 9.97 -22.66
CA MET A 371 -26.07 10.76 -22.95
C MET A 371 -26.61 10.50 -24.37
N GLY A 372 -27.83 10.02 -24.47
CA GLY A 372 -28.57 9.88 -25.72
C GLY A 372 -28.24 8.60 -26.50
N ASP A 373 -27.11 8.55 -27.21
CA ASP A 373 -26.72 7.40 -28.04
C ASP A 373 -25.22 7.13 -28.00
N TYR A 374 -24.85 5.84 -28.04
CA TYR A 374 -23.46 5.38 -27.95
C TYR A 374 -22.58 5.81 -29.14
N SER A 375 -23.15 5.89 -30.34
CA SER A 375 -22.45 6.33 -31.55
C SER A 375 -22.05 7.80 -31.45
N ALA A 376 -22.96 8.69 -31.01
CA ALA A 376 -22.64 10.10 -30.78
C ALA A 376 -21.58 10.29 -29.70
N ALA A 377 -21.63 9.50 -28.62
CA ALA A 377 -20.63 9.58 -27.56
C ALA A 377 -19.25 9.11 -28.01
N PHE A 378 -19.20 8.04 -28.81
CA PHE A 378 -17.97 7.58 -29.42
C PHE A 378 -17.41 8.62 -30.40
N GLN A 379 -18.26 9.21 -31.25
CA GLN A 379 -17.87 10.27 -32.17
C GLN A 379 -17.33 11.49 -31.42
N LYS A 380 -17.96 11.93 -30.32
CA LYS A 380 -17.50 13.08 -29.55
C LYS A 380 -16.16 12.81 -28.84
N LYS A 381 -15.95 11.59 -28.34
CA LYS A 381 -14.71 11.22 -27.63
C LYS A 381 -13.53 10.95 -28.57
N PHE A 382 -13.79 10.34 -29.72
CA PHE A 382 -12.75 9.82 -30.61
C PHE A 382 -12.70 10.47 -32.00
N GLU A 383 -13.64 11.37 -32.32
CA GLU A 383 -13.78 12.04 -33.62
C GLU A 383 -13.97 11.06 -34.79
N LYS A 384 -14.56 9.89 -34.51
CA LYS A 384 -14.82 8.82 -35.48
C LYS A 384 -16.30 8.44 -35.51
N LYS A 385 -16.88 8.36 -36.70
CA LYS A 385 -18.29 8.01 -36.91
C LYS A 385 -18.44 6.53 -37.23
N ILE A 386 -18.97 5.77 -36.28
CA ILE A 386 -19.33 4.35 -36.44
C ILE A 386 -20.72 4.10 -35.83
N ALA A 387 -21.45 3.11 -36.33
CA ALA A 387 -22.70 2.69 -35.73
C ALA A 387 -22.42 1.75 -34.54
N ILE A 388 -22.92 2.11 -33.36
CA ILE A 388 -22.76 1.32 -32.14
C ILE A 388 -24.15 0.94 -31.60
N PRO A 389 -24.56 -0.33 -31.71
CA PRO A 389 -25.93 -0.74 -31.44
C PRO A 389 -26.25 -0.87 -29.94
N ASP A 390 -25.26 -1.20 -29.11
CA ASP A 390 -25.49 -1.54 -27.70
C ASP A 390 -24.29 -1.22 -26.79
N ARG A 391 -24.50 -1.47 -25.49
CA ARG A 391 -23.52 -1.25 -24.42
C ARG A 391 -22.23 -2.04 -24.65
N ALA A 392 -22.32 -3.33 -24.95
CA ALA A 392 -21.14 -4.19 -25.08
C ALA A 392 -20.30 -3.78 -26.29
N ALA A 393 -20.95 -3.41 -27.39
CA ALA A 393 -20.31 -2.83 -28.57
C ALA A 393 -19.63 -1.50 -28.25
N TYR A 394 -20.25 -0.61 -27.44
CA TYR A 394 -19.64 0.65 -27.01
C TYR A 394 -18.41 0.44 -26.13
N GLU A 395 -18.53 -0.38 -25.08
CA GLU A 395 -17.44 -0.69 -24.16
C GLU A 395 -16.24 -1.28 -24.91
N LYS A 396 -16.50 -2.24 -25.82
CA LYS A 396 -15.49 -2.85 -26.68
C LYS A 396 -14.85 -1.85 -27.63
N ALA A 397 -15.64 -1.07 -28.38
CA ALA A 397 -15.13 -0.09 -29.33
C ALA A 397 -14.26 0.99 -28.66
N CYS A 398 -14.68 1.48 -27.48
CA CYS A 398 -13.88 2.42 -26.69
C CYS A 398 -12.54 1.81 -26.29
N ALA A 399 -12.54 0.58 -25.77
CA ALA A 399 -11.31 -0.10 -25.37
C ALA A 399 -10.40 -0.38 -26.57
N GLU A 400 -10.94 -0.80 -27.71
CA GLU A 400 -10.18 -1.02 -28.95
C GLU A 400 -9.53 0.27 -29.47
N GLU A 401 -10.26 1.38 -29.48
CA GLU A 401 -9.74 2.68 -29.91
C GLU A 401 -8.71 3.25 -28.94
N GLU A 402 -8.91 3.13 -27.62
CA GLU A 402 -7.91 3.52 -26.62
C GLU A 402 -6.63 2.68 -26.75
N ASN A 403 -6.76 1.37 -26.95
CA ASN A 403 -5.63 0.49 -27.24
C ASN A 403 -4.94 0.86 -28.57
N ALA A 404 -5.69 1.22 -29.61
CA ALA A 404 -5.12 1.65 -30.89
C ALA A 404 -4.34 2.97 -30.76
N ARG A 405 -4.88 3.95 -30.02
CA ARG A 405 -4.19 5.20 -29.70
C ARG A 405 -2.92 4.96 -28.89
N LEU A 406 -2.96 4.08 -27.89
CA LEU A 406 -1.78 3.70 -27.12
C LEU A 406 -0.73 3.03 -28.02
N LYS A 407 -1.12 2.09 -28.87
CA LYS A 407 -0.24 1.48 -29.89
C LYS A 407 0.39 2.54 -30.81
N GLN A 408 -0.38 3.53 -31.24
CA GLN A 408 0.13 4.63 -32.06
C GLN A 408 1.18 5.47 -31.32
N LYS A 409 0.96 5.76 -30.03
CA LYS A 409 1.95 6.46 -29.19
C LYS A 409 3.27 5.67 -29.08
N TYR A 410 3.20 4.35 -28.87
CA TYR A 410 4.38 3.49 -28.91
C TYR A 410 5.05 3.46 -30.28
N ALA A 411 4.27 3.43 -31.36
CA ALA A 411 4.79 3.43 -32.73
C ALA A 411 5.55 4.72 -33.07
N LYS A 412 5.10 5.87 -32.55
CA LYS A 412 5.82 7.16 -32.68
C LYS A 412 7.23 7.13 -32.07
N LEU A 413 7.47 6.26 -31.08
CA LEU A 413 8.76 6.08 -30.42
C LEU A 413 9.45 4.76 -30.83
N SER A 414 9.03 4.11 -31.91
CA SER A 414 9.53 2.78 -32.33
C SER A 414 11.03 2.74 -32.64
N ASN A 415 11.64 3.89 -32.96
CA ASN A 415 13.08 4.05 -33.15
C ASN A 415 13.88 4.25 -31.86
N ARG A 416 13.21 4.24 -30.69
CA ARG A 416 13.84 4.40 -29.37
C ARG A 416 13.63 3.13 -28.54
N LYS A 417 14.61 2.80 -27.70
CA LYS A 417 14.50 1.70 -26.73
C LYS A 417 13.92 2.17 -25.40
N PHE A 418 14.02 3.46 -25.12
CA PHE A 418 13.47 4.06 -23.90
C PHE A 418 13.11 5.53 -24.10
N ALA A 419 12.28 6.04 -23.19
CA ALA A 419 11.93 7.45 -23.10
C ALA A 419 11.97 7.91 -21.63
N VAL A 420 12.21 9.20 -21.42
CA VAL A 420 12.40 9.80 -20.10
C VAL A 420 11.62 11.10 -20.04
N ALA A 421 10.83 11.28 -18.99
CA ALA A 421 10.09 12.52 -18.76
C ALA A 421 9.91 12.84 -17.28
N PRO A 422 9.93 14.14 -16.88
CA PRO A 422 9.48 14.55 -15.57
C PRO A 422 7.97 14.33 -15.45
N VAL A 423 7.51 13.91 -14.27
CA VAL A 423 6.09 13.73 -13.98
C VAL A 423 5.70 14.47 -12.70
N SER A 424 4.41 14.78 -12.55
CA SER A 424 3.91 15.45 -11.35
C SER A 424 4.15 14.59 -10.08
N PRO A 425 4.53 15.19 -8.94
CA PRO A 425 4.59 14.50 -7.64
C PRO A 425 3.27 13.87 -7.18
N VAL A 426 2.16 14.28 -7.79
CA VAL A 426 0.80 13.78 -7.49
C VAL A 426 0.14 13.04 -8.66
N SER A 427 0.94 12.59 -9.64
CA SER A 427 0.48 11.71 -10.73
C SER A 427 -0.14 10.40 -10.22
N ASN A 428 -0.89 9.69 -11.07
CA ASN A 428 -1.39 8.37 -10.72
C ASN A 428 -0.28 7.32 -10.89
N PHE A 429 0.29 6.87 -9.77
CA PHE A 429 1.37 5.89 -9.73
C PHE A 429 0.88 4.42 -9.66
N ALA A 430 -0.36 4.13 -10.06
CA ALA A 430 -0.84 2.77 -10.22
C ALA A 430 -0.02 2.01 -11.29
N VAL A 431 0.13 0.70 -11.11
CA VAL A 431 0.81 -0.19 -12.06
C VAL A 431 -0.25 -0.92 -12.90
N PRO A 432 -0.08 -1.03 -14.24
CA PRO A 432 1.05 -0.53 -15.03
C PRO A 432 1.11 1.00 -15.07
N PHE A 433 2.32 1.55 -14.89
CA PHE A 433 2.54 3.00 -14.87
C PHE A 433 2.99 3.46 -16.25
N ILE A 434 2.11 4.16 -16.95
CA ILE A 434 2.32 4.67 -18.31
C ILE A 434 1.87 6.14 -18.33
N PRO A 435 2.69 7.06 -17.78
CA PRO A 435 2.37 8.49 -17.80
C PRO A 435 2.38 9.02 -19.23
N GLU A 436 1.52 9.99 -19.53
CA GLU A 436 1.42 10.56 -20.88
C GLU A 436 2.69 11.32 -21.30
N GLU A 437 3.37 11.91 -20.32
CA GLU A 437 4.55 12.75 -20.51
C GLU A 437 5.72 12.01 -21.17
N VAL A 438 5.82 10.68 -21.03
CA VAL A 438 6.92 9.90 -21.64
C VAL A 438 6.79 9.75 -23.16
N PHE A 439 5.64 10.09 -23.74
CA PHE A 439 5.44 10.07 -25.19
C PHE A 439 5.87 11.37 -25.88
N GLU A 440 6.24 12.40 -25.10
CA GLU A 440 6.73 13.68 -25.58
C GLU A 440 8.26 13.77 -25.45
N LEU A 441 8.91 14.45 -26.40
CA LEU A 441 10.36 14.66 -26.34
C LEU A 441 10.70 15.71 -25.28
N VAL A 442 11.54 15.33 -24.31
CA VAL A 442 12.04 16.27 -23.29
C VAL A 442 13.43 16.75 -23.66
N GLU A 443 13.52 18.03 -24.03
CA GLU A 443 14.79 18.68 -24.38
C GLU A 443 15.53 19.24 -23.17
N LYS A 444 14.80 19.63 -22.11
CA LYS A 444 15.36 20.15 -20.86
C LYS A 444 14.34 20.04 -19.71
N ILE A 445 14.84 20.09 -18.48
CA ILE A 445 14.04 20.13 -17.25
C ILE A 445 14.37 21.42 -16.50
N ASP A 446 13.40 22.33 -16.42
CA ASP A 446 13.52 23.57 -15.65
C ASP A 446 12.73 23.45 -14.35
N LEU A 447 13.43 23.57 -13.23
CA LEU A 447 12.87 23.61 -11.88
C LEU A 447 12.98 25.01 -11.30
N SER A 448 11.97 25.39 -10.54
CA SER A 448 11.93 26.62 -9.77
C SER A 448 11.58 26.29 -8.32
N ALA A 449 12.31 26.89 -7.39
CA ALA A 449 12.16 26.73 -5.95
C ALA A 449 12.48 28.04 -5.20
N ALA A 450 11.93 28.19 -4.01
CA ALA A 450 12.31 29.23 -3.05
C ALA A 450 13.44 28.71 -2.14
N VAL A 451 14.09 29.60 -1.38
CA VAL A 451 14.97 29.22 -0.26
C VAL A 451 14.13 28.56 0.84
N ASN A 452 14.65 27.51 1.48
CA ASN A 452 13.94 26.67 2.47
C ASN A 452 12.78 25.81 1.92
N GLU A 453 12.79 25.50 0.63
CA GLU A 453 11.91 24.52 -0.01
C GLU A 453 12.56 23.12 -0.06
N ARG A 454 11.73 22.08 -0.19
CA ARG A 454 12.16 20.76 -0.66
C ARG A 454 11.52 20.47 -1.99
N LYS A 455 12.27 20.73 -3.06
CA LYS A 455 11.78 20.62 -4.43
C LYS A 455 11.90 19.18 -4.91
N ALA A 456 10.76 18.56 -5.22
CA ALA A 456 10.73 17.24 -5.84
C ALA A 456 10.88 17.31 -7.37
N LEU A 457 11.60 16.34 -7.93
CA LEU A 457 11.62 16.00 -9.37
C LEU A 457 11.45 14.48 -9.51
N PRO A 458 10.20 14.00 -9.67
CA PRO A 458 9.93 12.64 -10.11
C PRO A 458 10.21 12.53 -11.62
N VAL A 459 10.93 11.48 -12.02
CA VAL A 459 11.28 11.18 -13.40
C VAL A 459 10.79 9.79 -13.75
N ALA A 460 9.94 9.70 -14.76
CA ALA A 460 9.52 8.46 -15.36
C ALA A 460 10.53 7.99 -16.42
N ILE A 461 10.91 6.71 -16.37
CA ILE A 461 11.79 6.06 -17.34
C ILE A 461 10.99 4.94 -17.97
N MET A 462 10.49 5.18 -19.17
CA MET A 462 9.70 4.24 -19.95
C MET A 462 10.61 3.28 -20.70
N ASN A 463 10.46 1.98 -20.45
CA ASN A 463 11.07 0.94 -21.25
C ASN A 463 10.19 0.64 -22.47
N LEU A 464 10.67 0.95 -23.67
CA LEU A 464 9.95 0.75 -24.92
C LEU A 464 10.23 -0.62 -25.54
N THR A 465 11.03 -1.47 -24.90
CA THR A 465 11.35 -2.82 -25.38
C THR A 465 10.35 -3.85 -24.87
N ASP A 466 10.48 -5.09 -25.36
CA ASP A 466 9.72 -6.26 -24.96
C ASP A 466 10.37 -7.07 -23.83
N LYS A 467 11.53 -6.61 -23.31
CA LYS A 467 12.29 -7.27 -22.23
C LYS A 467 12.53 -6.30 -21.07
N PRO A 468 12.62 -6.79 -19.83
CA PRO A 468 13.05 -5.96 -18.72
C PRO A 468 14.41 -5.33 -19.04
N ALA A 469 14.58 -4.07 -18.66
CA ALA A 469 15.82 -3.34 -18.89
C ALA A 469 16.26 -2.64 -17.60
N ASP A 470 17.57 -2.67 -17.34
CA ASP A 470 18.19 -1.96 -16.25
C ASP A 470 18.73 -0.62 -16.76
N TYR A 471 18.38 0.44 -16.05
CA TYR A 471 18.83 1.79 -16.37
C TYR A 471 19.67 2.34 -15.24
N ARG A 472 20.82 2.92 -15.55
CA ARG A 472 21.55 3.79 -14.63
C ARG A 472 21.13 5.23 -14.83
N VAL A 473 20.81 5.93 -13.75
CA VAL A 473 20.23 7.27 -13.76
C VAL A 473 21.08 8.18 -12.89
N ILE A 474 21.71 9.19 -13.49
CA ILE A 474 22.73 10.01 -12.82
C ILE A 474 22.37 11.48 -13.01
N LEU A 475 22.48 12.26 -11.94
CA LEU A 475 22.49 13.72 -12.02
C LEU A 475 23.95 14.18 -11.97
N GLU A 476 24.41 14.84 -13.02
CA GLU A 476 25.81 15.24 -13.18
C GLU A 476 25.95 16.76 -13.24
N THR A 477 27.00 17.28 -12.60
CA THR A 477 27.25 18.72 -12.46
C THR A 477 27.63 19.42 -13.77
N SER A 478 28.08 18.68 -14.79
CA SER A 478 28.43 19.26 -16.10
C SER A 478 27.31 19.07 -17.11
N GLU A 479 26.98 20.13 -17.85
CA GLU A 479 26.05 20.06 -18.98
C GLU A 479 26.67 19.40 -20.23
N HIS A 480 28.00 19.39 -20.37
CA HIS A 480 28.65 19.11 -21.65
C HIS A 480 29.55 17.86 -21.65
N ARG A 481 30.09 17.44 -20.51
CA ARG A 481 31.06 16.32 -20.45
C ARG A 481 30.80 15.41 -19.26
N TYR A 482 31.13 14.13 -19.42
CA TYR A 482 31.18 13.22 -18.29
C TYR A 482 32.33 13.65 -17.38
N ASN A 483 32.00 14.05 -16.14
CA ASN A 483 32.99 14.52 -15.16
C ASN A 483 33.02 13.68 -13.88
N GLY A 484 32.13 12.69 -13.75
CA GLY A 484 32.04 11.83 -12.57
C GLY A 484 31.52 12.51 -11.30
N SER A 485 31.10 13.78 -11.37
CA SER A 485 30.67 14.56 -10.20
C SER A 485 29.15 14.64 -10.12
N PHE A 486 28.59 14.04 -9.07
CA PHE A 486 27.15 14.01 -8.79
C PHE A 486 26.61 15.40 -8.38
N GLY A 487 25.46 15.77 -8.92
CA GLY A 487 24.68 16.94 -8.50
C GLY A 487 24.49 18.00 -9.59
N LEU A 488 24.24 19.24 -9.18
CA LEU A 488 24.17 20.42 -10.05
C LEU A 488 25.36 21.32 -9.72
N ALA A 489 25.99 21.94 -10.72
CA ALA A 489 27.11 22.86 -10.53
C ALA A 489 26.73 23.96 -9.53
N GLY A 490 27.56 24.12 -8.49
CA GLY A 490 27.36 25.10 -7.41
C GLY A 490 26.34 24.71 -6.35
N PHE A 491 25.51 23.67 -6.57
CA PHE A 491 24.53 23.22 -5.58
C PHE A 491 25.18 22.21 -4.61
N PRO A 492 24.94 22.30 -3.29
CA PRO A 492 25.53 21.35 -2.34
C PRO A 492 25.01 19.92 -2.55
N ALA A 493 25.91 19.01 -2.95
CA ALA A 493 25.54 17.65 -3.36
C ALA A 493 24.85 16.84 -2.24
N GLU A 494 25.23 17.06 -0.98
CA GLU A 494 24.63 16.44 0.20
C GLU A 494 23.18 16.86 0.47
N LYS A 495 22.73 17.94 -0.18
CA LYS A 495 21.33 18.42 -0.14
C LYS A 495 20.48 17.85 -1.29
N ILE A 496 21.03 16.97 -2.11
CA ILE A 496 20.31 16.23 -3.16
C ILE A 496 20.13 14.80 -2.69
N THR A 497 18.89 14.32 -2.62
CA THR A 497 18.60 12.90 -2.35
C THR A 497 18.00 12.25 -3.59
N GLN A 498 18.63 11.19 -4.08
CA GLN A 498 18.10 10.36 -5.16
C GLN A 498 17.47 9.07 -4.60
N ARG A 499 16.28 8.75 -5.11
CA ARG A 499 15.44 7.63 -4.67
C ARG A 499 14.91 6.89 -5.90
N TYR A 500 14.46 5.66 -5.70
CA TYR A 500 13.66 4.94 -6.69
C TYR A 500 12.34 4.53 -6.06
N ALA A 501 11.28 4.45 -6.86
CA ALA A 501 9.99 4.04 -6.36
C ALA A 501 9.84 2.52 -6.46
N VAL A 502 9.46 1.90 -5.35
CA VAL A 502 9.24 0.45 -5.25
C VAL A 502 7.81 0.12 -5.66
N ARG A 503 7.63 -0.89 -6.52
CA ARG A 503 6.32 -1.49 -6.78
C ARG A 503 5.86 -2.19 -5.51
N PHE A 504 4.76 -1.72 -4.94
CA PHE A 504 4.19 -2.22 -3.71
C PHE A 504 2.72 -2.54 -3.92
N LYS A 505 2.23 -3.55 -3.20
CA LYS A 505 0.82 -3.91 -3.29
C LYS A 505 -0.05 -2.89 -2.58
N ASP A 506 -1.22 -2.64 -3.16
CA ASP A 506 -2.23 -1.76 -2.57
C ASP A 506 -3.53 -2.48 -2.21
N ASN A 507 -3.55 -3.82 -2.33
CA ASN A 507 -4.65 -4.68 -1.89
C ASN A 507 -4.12 -6.08 -1.54
N ASP A 508 -4.49 -6.61 -0.36
CA ASP A 508 -4.07 -7.95 0.09
C ASP A 508 -4.83 -9.09 -0.63
N SER A 509 -6.02 -8.82 -1.16
CA SER A 509 -6.90 -9.79 -1.82
C SER A 509 -6.71 -9.87 -3.34
N ASP A 510 -5.93 -8.96 -3.95
CA ASP A 510 -5.63 -8.95 -5.39
C ASP A 510 -4.13 -8.84 -5.64
N ALA A 511 -3.47 -9.98 -5.87
CA ALA A 511 -2.03 -10.05 -6.13
C ALA A 511 -1.56 -9.23 -7.35
N GLY A 512 -2.46 -8.84 -8.25
CA GLY A 512 -2.15 -7.96 -9.39
C GLY A 512 -2.34 -6.47 -9.10
N SER A 513 -2.78 -6.10 -7.90
CA SER A 513 -3.02 -4.71 -7.53
C SER A 513 -1.77 -4.08 -6.94
N LEU A 514 -1.03 -3.37 -7.80
CA LEU A 514 0.24 -2.75 -7.48
C LEU A 514 0.21 -1.25 -7.78
N ARG A 515 1.09 -0.52 -7.10
CA ARG A 515 1.43 0.88 -7.37
C ARG A 515 2.86 1.15 -6.97
N PHE A 516 3.43 2.26 -7.43
CA PHE A 516 4.63 2.80 -6.79
C PHE A 516 4.24 3.54 -5.51
N ASP A 517 4.92 3.27 -4.39
CA ASP A 517 4.71 4.04 -3.16
C ASP A 517 5.96 4.22 -2.28
N PRO A 518 6.68 3.18 -1.79
CA PRO A 518 7.89 3.40 -1.00
C PRO A 518 9.00 4.04 -1.86
N LEU A 519 9.72 5.00 -1.29
CA LEU A 519 10.81 5.75 -1.94
C LEU A 519 12.14 5.60 -1.19
N PRO A 520 12.74 4.39 -1.10
CA PRO A 520 14.07 4.21 -0.54
C PRO A 520 15.12 5.00 -1.34
N LYS A 521 16.25 5.31 -0.70
CA LYS A 521 17.42 5.87 -1.41
C LYS A 521 17.88 4.89 -2.47
N ILE A 522 18.30 5.39 -3.63
CA ILE A 522 18.89 4.55 -4.66
C ILE A 522 20.25 4.02 -4.17
N GLY A 523 20.61 2.81 -4.59
CA GLY A 523 21.92 2.23 -4.26
C GLY A 523 23.07 2.92 -4.99
N GLU A 524 24.30 2.57 -4.64
CA GLU A 524 25.53 3.20 -5.16
C GLU A 524 25.69 3.10 -6.68
N ALA A 525 25.08 2.09 -7.30
CA ALA A 525 25.08 1.94 -8.76
C ALA A 525 24.16 2.94 -9.48
N CYS A 526 23.25 3.60 -8.76
CA CYS A 526 22.19 4.46 -9.28
C CYS A 526 21.29 3.77 -10.32
N THR A 527 20.96 2.50 -10.12
CA THR A 527 20.22 1.68 -11.09
C THR A 527 18.76 1.44 -10.73
N VAL A 528 17.92 1.30 -11.75
CA VAL A 528 16.51 0.88 -11.64
C VAL A 528 16.17 -0.12 -12.74
N THR A 529 15.52 -1.22 -12.36
CA THR A 529 14.98 -2.21 -13.30
C THR A 529 13.57 -1.82 -13.71
N VAL A 530 13.31 -1.73 -15.01
CA VAL A 530 12.02 -1.33 -15.57
C VAL A 530 11.44 -2.45 -16.44
N PRO A 531 10.21 -2.91 -16.15
CA PRO A 531 9.53 -3.89 -16.99
C PRO A 531 9.28 -3.40 -18.43
N PRO A 532 9.21 -4.32 -19.40
CA PRO A 532 8.73 -4.07 -20.77
C PRO A 532 7.50 -3.18 -20.80
N ARG A 533 7.47 -2.24 -21.74
CA ARG A 533 6.28 -1.43 -22.08
C ARG A 533 5.64 -0.73 -20.87
N GLU A 534 6.44 -0.41 -19.86
CA GLU A 534 6.04 0.29 -18.64
C GLU A 534 7.12 1.28 -18.22
N ALA A 535 6.76 2.24 -17.37
CA ALA A 535 7.71 3.16 -16.77
C ALA A 535 8.10 2.75 -15.33
N GLY A 536 9.38 2.93 -15.01
CA GLY A 536 9.89 3.02 -13.63
C GLY A 536 9.96 4.47 -13.18
N VAL A 537 10.12 4.70 -11.88
CA VAL A 537 10.20 6.06 -11.32
C VAL A 537 11.48 6.22 -10.50
N VAL A 538 12.27 7.23 -10.86
CA VAL A 538 13.37 7.77 -10.05
C VAL A 538 12.93 9.13 -9.50
N TRP A 539 13.27 9.41 -8.25
CA TRP A 539 12.82 10.61 -7.56
C TRP A 539 14.01 11.37 -7.00
N PHE A 540 14.17 12.62 -7.43
CA PHE A 540 15.13 13.56 -6.87
C PHE A 540 14.43 14.51 -5.89
N ASP A 541 15.09 14.79 -4.78
CA ASP A 541 14.64 15.73 -3.77
C ASP A 541 15.76 16.74 -3.50
N PHE A 542 15.53 18.00 -3.84
CA PHE A 542 16.47 19.10 -3.66
C PHE A 542 16.08 19.90 -2.41
N ASN A 543 16.90 19.83 -1.37
CA ASN A 543 16.70 20.61 -0.15
C ASN A 543 17.38 21.98 -0.30
N THR A 544 16.59 23.05 -0.49
CA THR A 544 17.11 24.41 -0.65
C THR A 544 17.22 25.17 0.68
N SER A 545 17.14 24.46 1.82
CA SER A 545 17.32 25.09 3.14
C SER A 545 18.70 25.73 3.24
N ASP A 546 18.74 27.04 3.52
CA ASP A 546 19.97 27.83 3.63
C ASP A 546 20.87 27.78 2.36
N VAL A 547 20.30 27.45 1.20
CA VAL A 547 20.99 27.51 -0.11
C VAL A 547 20.89 28.93 -0.67
N LYS A 548 21.98 29.45 -1.24
CA LYS A 548 21.98 30.80 -1.83
C LYS A 548 21.03 30.88 -3.03
N PRO A 549 20.32 31.99 -3.24
CA PRO A 549 19.62 32.24 -4.49
C PRO A 549 20.57 32.17 -5.69
N GLY A 550 20.10 31.63 -6.80
CA GLY A 550 20.93 31.44 -7.99
C GLY A 550 20.38 30.37 -8.93
N VAL A 551 21.06 30.20 -10.05
CA VAL A 551 20.76 29.18 -11.07
C VAL A 551 21.81 28.08 -10.94
N TYR A 552 21.34 26.85 -10.73
CA TYR A 552 22.17 25.67 -10.60
C TYR A 552 21.90 24.73 -11.77
N SER A 553 22.96 24.36 -12.49
CA SER A 553 22.83 23.67 -13.77
C SER A 553 23.57 22.34 -13.76
N GLY A 554 23.08 21.40 -14.56
CA GLY A 554 23.69 20.10 -14.75
C GLY A 554 22.93 19.31 -15.80
N ARG A 555 23.04 17.99 -15.75
CA ARG A 555 22.26 17.12 -16.62
C ARG A 555 21.80 15.86 -15.92
N LEU A 556 20.62 15.40 -16.31
CA LEU A 556 20.13 14.07 -16.03
C LEU A 556 20.59 13.15 -17.16
N ARG A 557 21.37 12.14 -16.81
CA ARG A 557 21.87 11.11 -17.73
C ARG A 557 21.19 9.78 -17.43
N VAL A 558 20.58 9.19 -18.47
CA VAL A 558 19.96 7.86 -18.40
C VAL A 558 20.67 6.92 -19.37
N ILE A 559 21.19 5.81 -18.83
CA ILE A 559 22.02 4.83 -19.55
C ILE A 559 21.33 3.46 -19.49
N PRO A 560 20.88 2.88 -20.61
CA PRO A 560 20.43 1.50 -20.66
C PRO A 560 21.63 0.55 -20.57
N LEU A 561 21.70 -0.25 -19.50
CA LEU A 561 22.90 -1.04 -19.18
C LEU A 561 23.07 -2.30 -20.04
N SER A 562 21.99 -2.79 -20.65
CA SER A 562 22.00 -3.97 -21.51
C SER A 562 22.37 -3.66 -22.96
N GLU A 563 22.46 -2.39 -23.34
CA GLU A 563 22.64 -1.98 -24.74
C GLU A 563 24.11 -1.91 -25.14
N PRO A 564 24.45 -2.25 -26.40
CA PRO A 564 25.82 -2.14 -26.89
C PRO A 564 26.36 -0.71 -26.78
N ALA A 565 27.59 -0.60 -26.29
CA ALA A 565 28.33 0.65 -26.22
C ALA A 565 29.83 0.39 -26.45
N SER A 566 30.56 1.41 -26.92
CA SER A 566 32.01 1.35 -27.06
C SER A 566 32.67 2.71 -26.81
N TRP A 567 33.93 2.68 -26.39
CA TRP A 567 34.78 3.85 -26.28
C TRP A 567 35.88 3.76 -27.32
N THR A 568 35.97 4.73 -28.22
CA THR A 568 37.04 4.81 -29.22
C THR A 568 38.03 5.90 -28.81
N VAL A 569 39.33 5.60 -28.91
CA VAL A 569 40.39 6.57 -28.61
C VAL A 569 40.41 7.65 -29.70
N ILE A 570 40.42 8.90 -29.30
CA ILE A 570 40.61 10.06 -30.18
C ILE A 570 42.08 10.46 -30.13
N ASN A 571 42.70 10.67 -31.30
CA ASN A 571 44.09 11.15 -31.43
C ASN A 571 45.13 10.33 -30.66
N ASN A 572 44.91 9.02 -30.50
CA ASN A 572 45.81 8.11 -29.76
C ASN A 572 46.08 8.50 -28.29
N GLN A 573 45.25 9.35 -27.69
CA GLN A 573 45.39 9.77 -26.30
C GLN A 573 44.47 8.94 -25.40
N TYR A 574 45.03 8.17 -24.46
CA TYR A 574 44.28 7.26 -23.57
C TYR A 574 43.09 7.95 -22.85
N HIS A 575 43.27 9.21 -22.47
CA HIS A 575 42.29 10.03 -21.73
C HIS A 575 41.25 10.71 -22.64
N ASN A 576 41.47 10.70 -23.96
CA ASN A 576 40.59 11.33 -24.94
C ASN A 576 39.80 10.25 -25.67
N ARG A 577 38.58 9.96 -25.21
CA ARG A 577 37.75 8.88 -25.75
C ARG A 577 36.39 9.38 -26.18
N LYS A 578 35.90 8.88 -27.31
CA LYS A 578 34.52 9.10 -27.80
C LYS A 578 33.64 7.95 -27.34
N TYR A 579 32.57 8.25 -26.63
CA TYR A 579 31.52 7.27 -26.35
C TYR A 579 30.64 7.06 -27.58
N THR A 580 30.27 5.80 -27.82
CA THR A 580 29.23 5.40 -28.76
C THR A 580 28.32 4.41 -28.05
N GLY A 581 27.01 4.51 -28.25
CA GLY A 581 26.01 3.71 -27.55
C GLY A 581 24.79 4.55 -27.22
N GLU A 582 23.66 3.90 -26.94
CA GLU A 582 22.46 4.62 -26.53
C GLU A 582 22.64 5.20 -25.13
N MET A 583 22.33 6.49 -24.98
CA MET A 583 22.18 7.20 -23.71
C MET A 583 21.33 8.44 -23.97
N GLN A 584 20.62 8.93 -22.95
CA GLN A 584 19.89 10.20 -23.04
C GLN A 584 20.43 11.15 -21.98
N ASP A 585 20.93 12.30 -22.44
CA ASP A 585 21.29 13.43 -21.59
C ASP A 585 20.20 14.49 -21.71
N ILE A 586 19.69 14.96 -20.57
CA ILE A 586 18.69 16.03 -20.49
C ILE A 586 19.25 17.12 -19.59
N PRO A 587 19.53 18.33 -20.10
CA PRO A 587 19.87 19.48 -19.27
C PRO A 587 18.86 19.70 -18.14
N VAL A 588 19.37 19.95 -16.94
CA VAL A 588 18.56 20.23 -15.74
C VAL A 588 19.01 21.55 -15.15
N THR A 589 18.05 22.46 -15.00
CA THR A 589 18.25 23.74 -14.34
C THR A 589 17.39 23.81 -13.08
N LEU A 590 17.96 24.20 -11.95
CA LEU A 590 17.25 24.56 -10.73
C LEU A 590 17.49 26.03 -10.42
N THR A 591 16.45 26.86 -10.57
CA THR A 591 16.46 28.25 -10.16
C THR A 591 15.96 28.35 -8.71
N VAL A 592 16.85 28.72 -7.79
CA VAL A 592 16.50 29.10 -6.42
C VAL A 592 16.29 30.60 -6.39
N HIS A 593 15.03 31.02 -6.25
CA HIS A 593 14.65 32.43 -6.22
C HIS A 593 15.08 33.08 -4.89
N ASN A 594 15.29 34.40 -4.92
CA ASN A 594 15.53 35.20 -3.71
C ASN A 594 14.23 35.44 -2.92
N VAL A 595 13.54 34.36 -2.61
CA VAL A 595 12.29 34.30 -1.85
C VAL A 595 12.51 33.23 -0.79
N THR A 596 12.30 33.57 0.47
CA THR A 596 12.57 32.65 1.59
C THR A 596 11.27 32.16 2.19
N LEU A 597 11.01 30.86 2.11
CA LEU A 597 9.88 30.24 2.80
C LEU A 597 10.16 30.15 4.30
N PRO A 598 9.11 30.26 5.14
CA PRO A 598 9.21 29.96 6.57
C PRO A 598 9.74 28.53 6.79
N LYS A 599 10.67 28.36 7.75
CA LYS A 599 11.13 27.01 8.14
C LYS A 599 10.02 26.24 8.85
N ASP A 600 9.30 26.91 9.75
CA ASP A 600 8.10 26.37 10.38
C ASP A 600 6.91 26.29 9.41
N PRO A 601 6.02 25.30 9.57
CA PRO A 601 4.77 25.25 8.83
C PRO A 601 3.87 26.43 9.24
N VAL A 602 3.13 26.98 8.28
CA VAL A 602 2.14 28.04 8.55
C VAL A 602 0.99 27.49 9.42
N ILE A 603 0.59 26.25 9.14
CA ILE A 603 -0.37 25.47 9.91
C ILE A 603 0.23 24.07 10.11
N PRO A 604 0.34 23.58 11.35
CA PRO A 604 0.87 22.25 11.62
C PRO A 604 0.08 21.13 10.94
N MET A 605 0.82 20.12 10.48
CA MET A 605 0.30 18.88 9.90
C MET A 605 0.76 17.70 10.76
N ASN A 606 -0.12 17.20 11.62
CA ASN A 606 0.19 16.27 12.72
C ASN A 606 -0.36 14.86 12.46
N PHE A 607 0.00 13.92 13.33
CA PHE A 607 -0.43 12.53 13.25
C PHE A 607 -0.83 11.99 14.64
N PHE A 608 -1.79 11.07 14.70
CA PHE A 608 -2.15 10.38 15.96
C PHE A 608 -1.15 9.25 16.30
N GLN A 609 0.15 9.53 16.19
CA GLN A 609 1.19 8.55 16.43
C GLN A 609 2.38 9.15 17.17
N TRP A 610 3.00 8.33 18.02
CA TRP A 610 4.26 8.62 18.68
C TRP A 610 5.42 8.55 17.70
N ALA A 611 6.40 9.44 17.86
CA ALA A 611 7.70 9.26 17.26
C ALA A 611 8.55 8.32 18.14
N THR A 612 8.57 7.03 17.82
CA THR A 612 9.30 6.01 18.61
C THR A 612 10.79 5.94 18.31
N ALA A 613 11.26 6.69 17.29
CA ALA A 613 12.66 6.81 16.93
C ALA A 613 12.92 8.12 16.19
N GLU A 614 14.18 8.56 16.17
CA GLU A 614 14.55 9.88 15.63
C GLU A 614 14.18 10.05 14.15
N GLY A 615 14.36 9.03 13.32
CA GLY A 615 13.99 9.13 11.90
C GLY A 615 12.49 9.30 11.66
N ILE A 616 11.65 8.76 12.55
CA ILE A 616 10.19 8.97 12.54
C ILE A 616 9.89 10.42 12.93
N PHE A 617 10.50 10.89 14.02
CA PHE A 617 10.37 12.26 14.50
C PHE A 617 10.76 13.27 13.41
N TYR A 618 11.93 13.07 12.81
CA TYR A 618 12.43 13.91 11.74
C TYR A 618 11.51 13.88 10.50
N GLY A 619 11.02 12.71 10.09
CA GLY A 619 10.06 12.58 8.99
C GLY A 619 8.77 13.37 9.25
N MET A 620 8.22 13.28 10.45
CA MET A 620 7.05 14.05 10.89
C MET A 620 7.33 15.57 10.87
N VAL A 621 8.47 16.01 11.44
CA VAL A 621 8.88 17.42 11.45
C VAL A 621 9.05 17.98 10.03
N GLU A 622 9.66 17.20 9.13
CA GLU A 622 9.91 17.56 7.74
C GLU A 622 8.60 17.81 6.97
N CYS A 623 7.53 17.04 7.23
CA CYS A 623 6.21 17.28 6.64
C CYS A 623 5.32 18.23 7.46
N GLY A 624 5.88 18.94 8.45
CA GLY A 624 5.18 20.02 9.16
C GLY A 624 4.53 19.64 10.48
N SER A 625 4.82 18.48 11.07
CA SER A 625 4.31 18.15 12.40
C SER A 625 4.99 18.99 13.48
N ARG A 626 4.19 19.48 14.43
CA ARG A 626 4.66 20.09 15.67
C ARG A 626 4.06 19.43 16.90
N GLU A 627 3.02 18.63 16.71
CA GLU A 627 2.40 17.84 17.77
C GLU A 627 2.70 16.34 17.59
N PHE A 628 3.11 15.68 18.68
CA PHE A 628 3.49 14.26 18.68
C PHE A 628 2.57 13.46 19.60
N GLY A 629 2.11 12.31 19.10
CA GLY A 629 1.19 11.45 19.83
C GLY A 629 1.83 10.82 21.07
N LEU A 630 1.02 10.72 22.12
CA LEU A 630 1.22 9.94 23.34
C LEU A 630 -0.02 9.06 23.56
N ASP A 631 0.16 7.93 24.20
CA ASP A 631 -0.80 6.83 24.36
C ASP A 631 -1.13 6.77 25.86
N PRO A 632 -2.42 6.97 26.22
CA PRO A 632 -2.90 7.00 27.59
C PRO A 632 -2.59 5.70 28.35
N TRP A 633 -2.44 4.57 27.64
CA TRP A 633 -2.06 3.30 28.24
C TRP A 633 -0.63 3.29 28.82
N GLY A 634 0.20 4.28 28.46
CA GLY A 634 1.54 4.48 29.02
C GLY A 634 1.53 5.06 30.44
N PHE A 635 0.46 5.75 30.85
CA PHE A 635 0.31 6.33 32.18
C PHE A 635 -0.23 5.28 33.15
N LYS A 636 0.66 4.70 33.96
CA LYS A 636 0.33 3.65 34.91
C LYS A 636 0.33 4.19 36.33
N PHE A 637 -0.62 3.68 37.10
CA PHE A 637 -0.88 4.15 38.45
C PHE A 637 -1.03 2.95 39.38
N LYS A 638 -0.65 3.15 40.63
CA LYS A 638 -0.84 2.24 41.75
C LYS A 638 -1.77 2.89 42.78
N LYS A 639 -2.35 2.06 43.64
CA LYS A 639 -3.16 2.57 44.76
C LYS A 639 -2.24 3.15 45.84
N GLY A 640 -2.44 4.42 46.17
CA GLY A 640 -1.76 5.12 47.25
C GLY A 640 -2.40 4.84 48.62
N ALA A 641 -1.73 5.27 49.69
CA ALA A 641 -2.14 5.01 51.07
C ALA A 641 -3.50 5.65 51.42
N SER A 642 -3.86 6.76 50.76
CA SER A 642 -5.14 7.46 50.92
C SER A 642 -6.30 6.82 50.13
N GLY A 643 -6.05 5.71 49.43
CA GLY A 643 -7.01 5.07 48.53
C GLY A 643 -7.11 5.72 47.13
N LYS A 644 -6.48 6.88 46.93
CA LYS A 644 -6.32 7.54 45.61
C LYS A 644 -5.31 6.81 44.73
N ILE A 645 -5.35 7.04 43.43
CA ILE A 645 -4.32 6.52 42.52
C ILE A 645 -3.14 7.48 42.41
N GLU A 646 -1.93 6.94 42.39
CA GLU A 646 -0.66 7.67 42.26
C GLU A 646 0.18 7.05 41.14
N ILE A 647 1.04 7.84 40.50
CA ILE A 647 1.81 7.38 39.35
C ILE A 647 2.78 6.26 39.76
N ASP A 648 2.74 5.15 39.02
CA ASP A 648 3.69 4.08 39.16
C ASP A 648 4.92 4.31 38.26
N ARG A 649 5.88 5.06 38.81
CA ARG A 649 7.14 5.40 38.11
C ARG A 649 8.01 4.19 37.76
N ASN A 650 7.81 3.07 38.45
CA ASN A 650 8.58 1.85 38.23
C ASN A 650 7.93 0.94 37.19
N HIS A 651 6.70 1.24 36.75
CA HIS A 651 6.03 0.44 35.75
C HIS A 651 6.76 0.56 34.39
N PRO A 652 7.09 -0.55 33.70
CA PRO A 652 7.86 -0.52 32.45
C PRO A 652 7.28 0.39 31.36
N ARG A 653 5.95 0.38 31.18
CA ARG A 653 5.27 1.30 30.25
C ARG A 653 5.43 2.78 30.58
N THR A 654 5.41 3.15 31.86
CA THR A 654 5.61 4.55 32.28
C THR A 654 7.06 4.98 32.10
N GLN A 655 8.02 4.10 32.40
CA GLN A 655 9.43 4.35 32.09
C GLN A 655 9.68 4.52 30.59
N LEU A 656 9.05 3.69 29.76
CA LEU A 656 9.13 3.81 28.30
C LEU A 656 8.54 5.14 27.80
N LEU A 657 7.39 5.55 28.32
CA LEU A 657 6.77 6.84 28.00
C LEU A 657 7.70 7.99 28.34
N VAL A 658 8.23 8.02 29.57
CA VAL A 658 9.16 9.08 30.01
C VAL A 658 10.43 9.11 29.18
N LYS A 659 11.00 7.94 28.87
CA LYS A 659 12.18 7.83 28.01
C LYS A 659 11.92 8.44 26.64
N LEU A 660 10.83 8.04 25.98
CA LEU A 660 10.47 8.54 24.65
C LEU A 660 10.14 10.04 24.66
N LEU A 661 9.45 10.52 25.70
CA LEU A 661 9.16 11.93 25.89
C LEU A 661 10.44 12.78 25.93
N ARG A 662 11.41 12.38 26.77
CA ARG A 662 12.71 13.06 26.88
C ARG A 662 13.49 13.03 25.57
N GLN A 663 13.51 11.87 24.88
CA GLN A 663 14.15 11.74 23.59
C GLN A 663 13.54 12.69 22.54
N GLN A 664 12.21 12.79 22.47
CA GLN A 664 11.53 13.72 21.57
C GLN A 664 11.83 15.19 21.89
N LEU A 665 11.93 15.56 23.17
CA LEU A 665 12.36 16.91 23.57
C LEU A 665 13.80 17.20 23.14
N ASP A 666 14.71 16.24 23.26
CA ASP A 666 16.10 16.40 22.82
C ASP A 666 16.22 16.48 21.29
N TRP A 667 15.45 15.68 20.55
CA TRP A 667 15.34 15.80 19.10
C TRP A 667 14.74 17.15 18.70
N ALA A 668 13.72 17.64 19.41
CA ALA A 668 13.13 18.94 19.12
C ALA A 668 14.16 20.09 19.28
N LYS A 669 15.01 20.04 20.31
CA LYS A 669 16.15 20.97 20.45
C LYS A 669 17.12 20.84 19.28
N LYS A 670 17.50 19.62 18.91
CA LYS A 670 18.40 19.32 17.77
C LYS A 670 17.87 19.92 16.46
N TYR A 671 16.58 19.76 16.20
CA TYR A 671 15.92 20.25 14.99
C TYR A 671 15.37 21.68 15.12
N LYS A 672 15.63 22.36 16.24
CA LYS A 672 15.23 23.74 16.53
C LYS A 672 13.72 23.99 16.35
N ILE A 673 12.90 23.06 16.80
CA ILE A 673 11.44 23.20 16.82
C ILE A 673 10.92 23.22 18.25
N LYS A 674 9.73 23.80 18.43
CA LYS A 674 8.96 23.68 19.68
C LYS A 674 7.92 22.56 19.52
N PRO A 675 8.05 21.43 20.24
CA PRO A 675 7.10 20.35 20.16
C PRO A 675 5.91 20.59 21.10
N THR A 676 4.74 20.08 20.72
CA THR A 676 3.60 19.85 21.60
C THR A 676 3.24 18.36 21.60
N PHE A 677 2.40 17.93 22.55
CA PHE A 677 2.02 16.52 22.69
C PHE A 677 0.51 16.32 22.72
N PHE A 678 0.04 15.29 22.03
CA PHE A 678 -1.36 14.88 22.01
C PHE A 678 -1.51 13.52 22.70
N ILE A 679 -2.19 13.46 23.84
CA ILE A 679 -2.49 12.20 24.54
C ILE A 679 -3.82 11.68 23.99
N GLY A 680 -3.78 10.78 23.01
CA GLY A 680 -4.91 10.38 22.15
C GLY A 680 -5.54 9.02 22.47
N PHE A 681 -6.55 8.60 21.70
CA PHE A 681 -7.31 7.35 21.84
C PHE A 681 -8.17 7.25 23.11
N GLY A 682 -8.80 8.35 23.51
CA GLY A 682 -9.86 8.38 24.53
C GLY A 682 -9.38 8.07 25.96
N ALA A 683 -8.59 8.98 26.55
CA ALA A 683 -7.97 8.81 27.86
C ALA A 683 -8.96 8.52 29.01
N TYR A 684 -10.17 9.09 28.96
CA TYR A 684 -11.19 8.83 30.00
C TYR A 684 -11.65 7.37 29.98
N GLY A 685 -11.84 6.79 28.80
CA GLY A 685 -12.19 5.38 28.63
C GLY A 685 -11.12 4.46 29.22
N VAL A 686 -9.85 4.77 28.96
CA VAL A 686 -8.70 4.03 29.52
C VAL A 686 -8.67 4.12 31.05
N CYS A 687 -8.80 5.33 31.62
CA CYS A 687 -8.86 5.49 33.07
C CYS A 687 -10.02 4.73 33.68
N LYS A 688 -11.22 4.84 33.10
CA LYS A 688 -12.43 4.15 33.58
C LYS A 688 -12.26 2.64 33.57
N GLN A 689 -11.66 2.09 32.51
CA GLN A 689 -11.40 0.66 32.38
C GLN A 689 -10.36 0.16 33.40
N MET A 690 -9.31 0.95 33.65
CA MET A 690 -8.20 0.52 34.51
C MET A 690 -8.44 0.76 36.00
N TYR A 691 -9.09 1.86 36.37
CA TYR A 691 -9.14 2.38 37.74
C TYR A 691 -10.55 2.81 38.19
N GLY A 692 -11.55 2.71 37.30
CA GLY A 692 -12.91 3.18 37.55
C GLY A 692 -13.09 4.69 37.29
N ALA A 693 -14.34 5.09 37.03
CA ALA A 693 -14.66 6.46 36.64
C ALA A 693 -14.35 7.50 37.75
N SER A 694 -14.42 7.11 39.02
CA SER A 694 -14.12 8.00 40.17
C SER A 694 -12.66 8.43 40.24
N ALA A 695 -11.74 7.66 39.66
CA ALA A 695 -10.30 7.94 39.68
C ALA A 695 -9.87 9.02 38.67
N TRP A 696 -10.77 9.51 37.82
CA TRP A 696 -10.44 10.41 36.70
C TRP A 696 -9.73 11.70 37.12
N GLY A 697 -10.16 12.33 38.22
CA GLY A 697 -9.50 13.55 38.71
C GLY A 697 -8.06 13.32 39.18
N ASP A 698 -7.81 12.16 39.80
CA ASP A 698 -6.46 11.78 40.24
C ASP A 698 -5.58 11.37 39.04
N TRP A 699 -6.17 10.73 38.03
CA TRP A 699 -5.48 10.43 36.76
C TRP A 699 -5.00 11.71 36.08
N ILE A 700 -5.86 12.72 35.94
CA ILE A 700 -5.52 14.03 35.35
C ILE A 700 -4.36 14.70 36.12
N ARG A 701 -4.42 14.71 37.45
CA ARG A 701 -3.35 15.26 38.30
C ARG A 701 -2.04 14.54 38.11
N GLY A 702 -2.06 13.21 38.04
CA GLY A 702 -0.85 12.44 37.81
C GLY A 702 -0.28 12.65 36.42
N VAL A 703 -1.10 12.73 35.36
CA VAL A 703 -0.59 13.09 34.03
C VAL A 703 0.11 14.44 34.06
N LYS A 704 -0.53 15.47 34.62
CA LYS A 704 0.08 16.79 34.80
C LYS A 704 1.41 16.71 35.54
N GLN A 705 1.43 16.01 36.67
CA GLN A 705 2.65 15.82 37.46
C GLN A 705 3.76 15.18 36.62
N LEU A 706 3.49 14.08 35.90
CA LEU A 706 4.49 13.39 35.09
C LEU A 706 5.01 14.27 33.95
N MET A 707 4.13 14.97 33.25
CA MET A 707 4.51 15.82 32.12
C MET A 707 5.39 16.99 32.59
N ASN A 708 4.99 17.68 33.66
CA ASN A 708 5.74 18.80 34.23
C ASN A 708 7.09 18.38 34.81
N GLU A 709 7.16 17.26 35.54
CA GLU A 709 8.42 16.68 36.04
C GLU A 709 9.40 16.33 34.91
N ASN A 710 8.92 16.20 33.68
CA ASN A 710 9.73 15.90 32.49
C ASN A 710 9.85 17.09 31.52
N GLY A 711 9.57 18.30 31.98
CA GLY A 711 9.85 19.54 31.23
C GLY A 711 8.80 19.90 30.19
N VAL A 712 7.60 19.33 30.24
CA VAL A 712 6.47 19.68 29.36
C VAL A 712 5.40 20.39 30.16
N SER A 713 5.20 21.67 29.88
CA SER A 713 4.21 22.48 30.58
C SER A 713 2.78 22.17 30.13
N ASP A 714 1.78 22.51 30.96
CA ASP A 714 0.34 22.31 30.67
C ASP A 714 -0.12 22.88 29.32
N LYS A 715 0.54 23.93 28.81
CA LYS A 715 0.25 24.54 27.48
C LYS A 715 0.88 23.78 26.30
N ASP A 716 1.83 22.88 26.56
CA ASP A 716 2.58 22.16 25.53
C ASP A 716 2.07 20.71 25.36
N TYR A 717 0.96 20.33 26.02
CA TYR A 717 0.24 19.10 25.71
C TYR A 717 -1.28 19.28 25.79
N ILE A 718 -2.03 18.37 25.17
CA ILE A 718 -3.50 18.31 25.23
C ILE A 718 -3.94 16.86 25.39
N ILE A 719 -4.97 16.62 26.22
CA ILE A 719 -5.51 15.29 26.48
C ILE A 719 -6.81 15.11 25.70
N GLU A 720 -6.82 14.14 24.79
CA GLU A 720 -8.07 13.66 24.21
C GLU A 720 -8.79 12.82 25.26
N THR A 721 -9.87 13.39 25.77
CA THR A 721 -10.68 12.74 26.79
C THR A 721 -11.52 11.63 26.17
N TRP A 722 -12.08 11.88 24.98
CA TRP A 722 -12.97 10.98 24.25
C TRP A 722 -12.62 10.96 22.77
N ASP A 723 -12.53 9.75 22.23
CA ASP A 723 -12.35 9.45 20.81
C ASP A 723 -13.72 9.08 20.21
N GLU A 724 -14.11 9.81 19.17
CA GLU A 724 -15.29 9.55 18.34
C GLU A 724 -16.62 9.24 19.10
N PRO A 725 -17.04 10.05 20.10
CA PRO A 725 -18.21 9.74 20.92
C PRO A 725 -19.55 9.82 20.16
N GLN A 726 -20.52 9.03 20.60
CA GLN A 726 -21.92 9.09 20.14
C GLN A 726 -22.79 10.02 21.00
N ASN A 727 -23.94 10.45 20.47
CA ASN A 727 -24.87 11.35 21.17
C ASN A 727 -25.27 10.90 22.59
N LYS A 728 -25.46 9.59 22.80
CA LYS A 728 -25.82 9.01 24.10
C LYS A 728 -24.75 9.20 25.19
N GLN A 729 -23.51 9.50 24.79
CA GLN A 729 -22.38 9.68 25.71
C GLN A 729 -22.16 11.15 26.10
N MET A 730 -22.83 12.12 25.44
CA MET A 730 -22.53 13.55 25.62
C MET A 730 -22.68 14.06 27.06
N ALA A 731 -23.63 13.52 27.82
CA ALA A 731 -23.78 13.86 29.24
C ALA A 731 -22.55 13.41 30.08
N GLU A 732 -22.06 12.20 29.84
CA GLU A 732 -20.86 11.67 30.51
C GLU A 732 -19.60 12.44 30.08
N ILE A 733 -19.54 12.87 28.82
CA ILE A 733 -18.44 13.70 28.31
C ILE A 733 -18.39 15.04 29.05
N LEU A 734 -19.52 15.73 29.14
CA LEU A 734 -19.61 17.00 29.85
C LEU A 734 -19.22 16.85 31.33
N ASP A 735 -19.70 15.81 31.99
CA ASP A 735 -19.34 15.49 33.37
C ASP A 735 -17.84 15.20 33.53
N SER A 736 -17.26 14.35 32.67
CA SER A 736 -15.84 14.02 32.73
C SER A 736 -14.93 15.24 32.51
N HIS A 737 -15.32 16.18 31.64
CA HIS A 737 -14.58 17.44 31.45
C HIS A 737 -14.71 18.35 32.66
N LYS A 738 -15.91 18.52 33.22
CA LYS A 738 -16.12 19.31 34.45
C LYS A 738 -15.28 18.76 35.60
N ARG A 739 -15.22 17.44 35.78
CA ARG A 739 -14.39 16.79 36.80
C ARG A 739 -12.90 16.98 36.54
N ALA A 740 -12.43 16.86 35.29
CA ALA A 740 -11.05 17.12 34.94
C ALA A 740 -10.66 18.58 35.22
N LYS A 741 -11.46 19.55 34.77
CA LYS A 741 -11.23 20.98 35.00
C LYS A 741 -11.32 21.37 36.48
N LYS A 742 -12.18 20.71 37.27
CA LYS A 742 -12.21 20.88 38.73
C LYS A 742 -10.93 20.35 39.38
N ALA A 743 -10.39 19.24 38.89
CA ALA A 743 -9.18 18.64 39.43
C ALA A 743 -7.92 19.46 39.08
N GLU A 744 -7.77 19.85 37.81
CA GLU A 744 -6.63 20.63 37.29
C GLU A 744 -7.11 21.61 36.20
N PRO A 745 -7.42 22.88 36.53
CA PRO A 745 -7.99 23.84 35.59
C PRO A 745 -7.12 24.19 34.38
N THR A 746 -5.79 24.12 34.56
CA THR A 746 -4.79 24.51 33.57
C THR A 746 -4.53 23.45 32.51
N VAL A 747 -4.93 22.20 32.73
CA VAL A 747 -4.74 21.10 31.78
C VAL A 747 -5.69 21.27 30.60
N ARG A 748 -5.15 21.17 29.37
CA ARG A 748 -5.93 21.29 28.14
C ARG A 748 -6.60 19.96 27.77
N LEU A 749 -7.88 20.03 27.40
CA LEU A 749 -8.72 18.90 27.05
C LEU A 749 -9.26 19.06 25.64
N THR A 750 -9.29 17.95 24.89
CA THR A 750 -9.91 17.89 23.57
C THR A 750 -10.83 16.67 23.42
N VAL A 751 -11.67 16.73 22.40
CA VAL A 751 -12.52 15.65 21.91
C VAL A 751 -12.34 15.55 20.41
N THR A 752 -12.17 14.33 19.92
CA THR A 752 -12.19 14.01 18.49
C THR A 752 -13.58 13.59 18.08
N LEU A 753 -14.16 14.25 17.08
CA LEU A 753 -15.49 13.96 16.56
C LEU A 753 -15.42 13.19 15.24
N ALA A 754 -16.19 12.11 15.15
CA ALA A 754 -16.21 11.19 14.02
C ALA A 754 -17.04 11.68 12.83
N HIS A 755 -17.37 10.79 11.90
CA HIS A 755 -18.35 11.08 10.85
C HIS A 755 -19.80 11.19 11.38
N TRP A 756 -20.15 10.57 12.53
CA TRP A 756 -21.45 10.75 13.17
C TRP A 756 -21.50 12.04 14.00
N LYS A 757 -22.46 12.92 13.71
CA LYS A 757 -22.52 14.26 14.34
C LYS A 757 -23.30 14.25 15.66
N PRO A 758 -22.69 14.63 16.81
CA PRO A 758 -23.44 14.90 18.03
C PRO A 758 -24.36 16.11 17.86
N SER A 759 -25.45 16.23 18.62
CA SER A 759 -26.36 17.37 18.50
C SER A 759 -25.64 18.70 18.75
N VAL A 760 -26.07 19.75 18.04
CA VAL A 760 -25.56 21.11 18.19
C VAL A 760 -25.64 21.60 19.63
N ALA A 761 -26.75 21.32 20.31
CA ALA A 761 -26.94 21.67 21.71
C ALA A 761 -25.89 21.01 22.62
N ASN A 762 -25.56 19.73 22.37
CA ASN A 762 -24.54 19.02 23.13
C ASN A 762 -23.14 19.59 22.89
N VAL A 763 -22.79 19.92 21.65
CA VAL A 763 -21.49 20.55 21.34
C VAL A 763 -21.39 21.92 22.02
N LYS A 764 -22.45 22.73 21.93
CA LYS A 764 -22.51 24.06 22.56
C LYS A 764 -22.38 23.99 24.09
N ALA A 765 -22.94 22.95 24.72
CA ALA A 765 -22.86 22.75 26.17
C ALA A 765 -21.44 22.50 26.70
N MET A 766 -20.49 22.14 25.83
CA MET A 766 -19.08 21.94 26.20
C MET A 766 -18.30 23.26 26.35
N LYS A 767 -18.87 24.39 25.94
CA LYS A 767 -18.20 25.70 26.03
C LYS A 767 -17.78 25.99 27.47
N GLY A 768 -16.53 26.42 27.65
CA GLY A 768 -15.94 26.74 28.96
C GLY A 768 -15.29 25.57 29.69
N VAL A 769 -15.45 24.32 29.24
CA VAL A 769 -14.77 23.15 29.83
C VAL A 769 -13.91 22.36 28.85
N ILE A 770 -13.87 22.79 27.58
CA ILE A 770 -13.07 22.19 26.51
C ILE A 770 -12.08 23.21 25.95
N ASP A 771 -10.89 22.77 25.56
CA ASP A 771 -9.81 23.62 25.04
C ASP A 771 -9.50 23.34 23.56
N GLY A 772 -9.94 22.19 23.02
CA GLY A 772 -9.77 21.89 21.61
C GLY A 772 -10.81 20.94 21.03
N TRP A 773 -11.02 21.00 19.73
CA TRP A 773 -11.79 20.03 18.94
C TRP A 773 -10.93 19.49 17.80
N CYS A 774 -11.00 18.17 17.56
CA CYS A 774 -10.49 17.56 16.34
C CYS A 774 -11.64 17.00 15.52
N LEU A 775 -11.89 17.58 14.35
CA LEU A 775 -13.11 17.37 13.57
C LEU A 775 -12.85 16.46 12.36
N TRP A 776 -13.61 15.37 12.24
CA TRP A 776 -13.50 14.50 11.07
C TRP A 776 -14.02 15.19 9.81
N GLY A 777 -13.18 15.29 8.79
CA GLY A 777 -13.55 15.80 7.46
C GLY A 777 -14.07 17.24 7.46
N THR A 778 -14.77 17.62 6.39
CA THR A 778 -15.26 19.00 6.19
C THR A 778 -16.69 19.25 6.68
N GLN A 779 -17.37 18.20 7.14
CA GLN A 779 -18.80 18.23 7.43
C GLN A 779 -19.21 19.11 8.62
N TYR A 780 -18.25 19.51 9.45
CA TYR A 780 -18.44 20.37 10.61
C TYR A 780 -18.24 21.87 10.29
N PHE A 781 -17.76 22.18 9.07
CA PHE A 781 -17.54 23.57 8.62
C PHE A 781 -18.77 24.17 7.93
N GLU A 782 -19.92 23.54 8.10
CA GLU A 782 -21.20 23.98 7.58
C GLU A 782 -22.16 24.32 8.72
N SER A 783 -23.10 25.25 8.47
CA SER A 783 -24.18 25.54 9.42
C SER A 783 -25.02 24.27 9.69
N PRO A 784 -25.45 24.02 10.94
CA PRO A 784 -25.29 24.87 12.13
C PRO A 784 -23.97 24.70 12.90
N TYR A 785 -23.16 23.67 12.63
CA TYR A 785 -21.94 23.41 13.41
C TYR A 785 -20.87 24.48 13.26
N ARG A 786 -20.75 25.06 12.06
CA ARG A 786 -19.80 26.14 11.77
C ARG A 786 -19.91 27.27 12.78
N GLU A 787 -21.13 27.73 13.05
CA GLU A 787 -21.41 28.84 13.96
C GLU A 787 -20.98 28.51 15.41
N VAL A 788 -21.21 27.26 15.83
CA VAL A 788 -20.79 26.78 17.15
C VAL A 788 -19.27 26.76 17.27
N PHE A 789 -18.57 26.21 16.29
CA PHE A 789 -17.10 26.14 16.35
C PHE A 789 -16.45 27.52 16.17
N GLU A 790 -17.03 28.42 15.38
CA GLU A 790 -16.60 29.83 15.32
C GLU A 790 -16.78 30.52 16.68
N ASP A 791 -17.89 30.27 17.40
CA ASP A 791 -18.13 30.80 18.75
C ASP A 791 -17.15 30.22 19.80
N HIS A 792 -16.89 28.91 19.76
CA HIS A 792 -15.87 28.28 20.61
C HIS A 792 -14.48 28.86 20.31
N LYS A 793 -14.14 29.03 19.04
CA LYS A 793 -12.85 29.59 18.62
C LYS A 793 -12.65 31.02 19.12
N LYS A 794 -13.70 31.86 19.11
CA LYS A 794 -13.66 33.21 19.71
C LYS A 794 -13.35 33.18 21.21
N SER A 795 -13.64 32.07 21.89
CA SER A 795 -13.34 31.85 23.31
C SER A 795 -11.96 31.21 23.54
N GLY A 796 -11.11 31.12 22.51
CA GLY A 796 -9.76 30.57 22.60
C GLY A 796 -9.66 29.05 22.44
N VAL A 797 -10.76 28.36 22.09
CA VAL A 797 -10.75 26.92 21.83
C VAL A 797 -10.08 26.63 20.50
N MET A 798 -9.13 25.70 20.49
CA MET A 798 -8.43 25.24 19.28
C MET A 798 -9.36 24.40 18.41
N ILE A 799 -9.41 24.65 17.11
CA ILE A 799 -10.18 23.86 16.14
C ILE A 799 -9.21 23.26 15.12
N SER A 800 -9.16 21.94 15.09
CA SER A 800 -8.38 21.17 14.12
C SER A 800 -9.28 20.23 13.32
N HIS A 801 -8.76 19.68 12.23
CA HIS A 801 -9.45 18.63 11.48
C HIS A 801 -8.57 17.42 11.25
N TYR A 802 -9.19 16.29 10.94
CA TYR A 802 -8.45 15.10 10.58
C TYR A 802 -9.10 14.28 9.48
N MET A 803 -8.28 13.46 8.83
CA MET A 803 -8.68 12.46 7.86
C MET A 803 -8.06 11.10 8.22
N CYS A 804 -8.80 10.00 8.03
CA CYS A 804 -8.44 8.67 8.54
C CYS A 804 -8.59 7.51 7.53
N SER A 805 -8.55 7.80 6.23
CA SER A 805 -8.64 6.75 5.21
C SER A 805 -7.45 5.81 5.34
N THR A 806 -7.75 4.51 5.29
CA THR A 806 -6.75 3.45 5.32
C THR A 806 -6.38 2.97 3.92
N SER A 807 -7.03 3.50 2.88
CA SER A 807 -6.77 3.10 1.51
C SER A 807 -5.52 3.79 0.96
N MET A 808 -4.61 2.99 0.41
CA MET A 808 -3.49 3.52 -0.36
C MET A 808 -3.96 4.22 -1.65
N ARG A 809 -5.16 3.90 -2.15
CA ARG A 809 -5.71 4.41 -3.42
C ARG A 809 -6.36 5.78 -3.34
N GLU A 810 -6.34 6.41 -2.16
CA GLU A 810 -6.75 7.81 -2.06
C GLU A 810 -5.93 8.70 -3.01
N HIS A 811 -6.63 9.65 -3.66
CA HIS A 811 -6.02 10.49 -4.68
C HIS A 811 -4.96 11.42 -4.08
N LEU A 812 -3.74 11.38 -4.60
CA LEU A 812 -2.59 12.14 -4.07
C LEU A 812 -2.85 13.65 -3.94
N ALA A 813 -3.34 14.29 -5.01
CA ALA A 813 -3.70 15.72 -4.96
C ALA A 813 -4.91 16.02 -4.05
N ARG A 814 -6.01 15.26 -4.18
CA ARG A 814 -7.30 15.62 -3.56
C ARG A 814 -7.46 15.18 -2.12
N TYR A 815 -6.67 14.20 -1.69
CA TYR A 815 -6.68 13.68 -0.32
C TYR A 815 -5.46 14.18 0.45
N TYR A 816 -4.25 13.77 0.03
CA TYR A 816 -3.01 14.03 0.78
C TYR A 816 -2.52 15.47 0.65
N ARG A 817 -2.36 15.99 -0.58
CA ARG A 817 -1.90 17.38 -0.82
C ARG A 817 -2.92 18.42 -0.36
N ARG A 818 -4.22 18.12 -0.49
CA ARG A 818 -5.33 18.99 -0.08
C ARG A 818 -5.47 19.13 1.42
N LEU A 819 -5.00 18.17 2.21
CA LEU A 819 -5.25 18.13 3.66
C LEU A 819 -4.79 19.41 4.39
N PRO A 820 -3.55 19.92 4.18
CA PRO A 820 -3.13 21.23 4.71
C PRO A 820 -3.94 22.41 4.16
N TRP A 821 -4.38 22.36 2.89
CA TRP A 821 -5.17 23.42 2.28
C TRP A 821 -6.53 23.58 2.94
N THR A 822 -7.18 22.48 3.31
CA THR A 822 -8.44 22.50 4.05
C THR A 822 -8.28 23.28 5.36
N ALA A 823 -7.22 23.01 6.12
CA ALA A 823 -6.95 23.72 7.36
C ALA A 823 -6.72 25.22 7.11
N ALA A 824 -5.93 25.58 6.09
CA ALA A 824 -5.74 26.99 5.71
C ALA A 824 -7.05 27.66 5.29
N TYR A 825 -7.88 26.97 4.50
CA TYR A 825 -9.10 27.52 3.92
C TYR A 825 -10.15 27.84 4.98
N TYR A 826 -10.29 26.97 5.98
CA TYR A 826 -11.20 27.19 7.11
C TYR A 826 -10.54 27.89 8.30
N LYS A 827 -9.29 28.37 8.14
CA LYS A 827 -8.51 29.04 9.19
C LYS A 827 -8.44 28.18 10.47
N LEU A 828 -8.11 26.90 10.35
CA LEU A 828 -7.99 25.97 11.48
C LEU A 828 -6.61 26.10 12.15
N ASP A 829 -6.50 25.60 13.37
CA ASP A 829 -5.26 25.63 14.16
C ASP A 829 -4.29 24.50 13.78
N ALA A 830 -4.81 23.38 13.27
CA ALA A 830 -4.00 22.27 12.79
C ALA A 830 -4.78 21.35 11.83
N ALA A 831 -4.01 20.59 11.04
CA ALA A 831 -4.46 19.42 10.30
C ALA A 831 -3.87 18.15 10.93
N HIS A 832 -4.63 17.06 10.93
CA HIS A 832 -4.18 15.76 11.44
C HIS A 832 -4.47 14.64 10.44
N MET A 833 -3.66 13.59 10.50
CA MET A 833 -3.95 12.34 9.79
C MET A 833 -3.81 11.16 10.75
N PHE A 834 -4.65 10.14 10.55
CA PHE A 834 -4.77 9.02 11.47
C PHE A 834 -3.45 8.37 11.86
N TRP A 835 -2.53 8.11 10.92
CA TRP A 835 -1.31 7.40 11.26
C TRP A 835 -0.14 7.73 10.32
N PHE A 836 1.09 7.65 10.84
CA PHE A 836 2.31 7.95 10.07
C PHE A 836 3.03 6.68 9.57
N ILE A 837 3.29 5.68 10.43
CA ILE A 837 3.91 4.38 10.07
C ILE A 837 3.14 3.20 10.68
N ASP A 838 2.75 2.24 9.85
CA ASP A 838 2.17 0.97 10.31
C ASP A 838 3.23 0.06 10.94
N ASN A 839 3.05 -0.27 12.21
CA ASN A 839 4.05 -0.95 13.05
C ASN A 839 3.52 -2.29 13.58
N TYR A 840 3.34 -3.29 12.72
CA TYR A 840 2.67 -4.55 13.08
C TYR A 840 3.59 -5.63 13.72
N GLY A 841 4.92 -5.47 13.70
CA GLY A 841 5.88 -6.53 14.05
C GLY A 841 6.70 -6.37 15.34
N GLY A 842 6.40 -5.38 16.20
CA GLY A 842 7.27 -5.03 17.33
C GLY A 842 8.50 -4.20 16.91
N VAL A 843 8.92 -3.27 17.78
CA VAL A 843 9.96 -2.24 17.52
C VAL A 843 9.72 -1.34 16.28
N GLY A 844 8.50 -1.29 15.78
CA GLY A 844 8.08 -0.34 14.75
C GLY A 844 8.54 -0.64 13.32
N ALA A 845 8.81 -1.90 12.96
CA ALA A 845 9.07 -2.26 11.57
C ALA A 845 7.78 -2.18 10.74
N SER A 846 7.87 -1.62 9.53
CA SER A 846 6.80 -1.71 8.56
C SER A 846 6.70 -3.13 8.01
N ASP A 847 5.48 -3.59 7.79
CA ASP A 847 5.26 -4.86 7.12
C ASP A 847 5.37 -4.66 5.60
N TRP A 848 6.36 -5.31 4.99
CA TRP A 848 6.59 -5.28 3.54
C TRP A 848 5.81 -6.38 2.79
N LYS A 849 5.07 -7.21 3.53
CA LYS A 849 4.24 -8.31 3.08
C LYS A 849 2.75 -8.00 3.20
N VAL A 850 2.27 -7.01 3.96
CA VAL A 850 0.86 -6.58 3.93
C VAL A 850 0.71 -5.15 3.44
N THR A 851 -0.44 -4.86 2.84
CA THR A 851 -0.80 -3.50 2.43
C THR A 851 -0.89 -2.58 3.65
N THR A 852 -0.38 -1.34 3.53
CA THR A 852 -0.49 -0.36 4.62
C THR A 852 -1.94 0.02 4.89
N ARG A 853 -2.32 0.20 6.14
CA ARG A 853 -3.66 0.62 6.60
C ARG A 853 -3.61 2.02 7.23
N GLY A 854 -3.20 3.00 6.43
CA GLY A 854 -3.16 4.42 6.82
C GLY A 854 -1.75 4.97 7.01
N GLY A 855 -0.76 4.14 7.37
CA GLY A 855 0.64 4.56 7.40
C GLY A 855 1.14 5.04 6.04
N ILE A 856 1.78 6.20 5.99
CA ILE A 856 2.34 6.87 4.80
C ILE A 856 3.86 6.91 4.80
N TYR A 857 4.49 6.24 5.76
CA TYR A 857 5.93 6.26 5.93
C TYR A 857 6.35 4.85 6.34
N TYR A 858 7.57 4.48 5.99
CA TYR A 858 8.05 3.12 6.13
C TYR A 858 9.31 3.06 6.99
N LYS A 859 9.45 1.97 7.74
CA LYS A 859 10.68 1.58 8.42
C LYS A 859 11.16 0.24 7.89
N SER A 860 12.43 0.18 7.50
CA SER A 860 13.14 -1.06 7.16
C SER A 860 14.44 -1.08 7.96
N PHE A 861 14.54 -1.97 8.95
CA PHE A 861 15.63 -1.94 9.95
C PHE A 861 15.79 -0.52 10.54
N ASP A 862 16.98 0.06 10.52
CA ASP A 862 17.24 1.42 10.99
C ASP A 862 17.06 2.50 9.90
N HIS A 863 16.48 2.13 8.76
CA HIS A 863 16.19 3.04 7.67
C HIS A 863 14.74 3.50 7.64
N TYR A 864 14.59 4.78 7.33
CA TYR A 864 13.33 5.53 7.35
C TYR A 864 13.03 6.00 5.93
N ILE A 865 11.92 5.53 5.39
CA ILE A 865 11.64 5.56 3.96
C ILE A 865 10.33 6.34 3.72
N PRO A 866 10.37 7.50 3.05
CA PRO A 866 9.15 8.20 2.66
C PRO A 866 8.35 7.41 1.65
N SER A 867 7.06 7.69 1.57
CA SER A 867 6.20 7.24 0.49
C SER A 867 5.89 8.38 -0.48
N ILE A 868 5.33 8.06 -1.65
CA ILE A 868 4.76 9.07 -2.55
C ILE A 868 3.60 9.82 -1.86
N ARG A 869 2.79 9.15 -1.04
CA ARG A 869 1.73 9.78 -0.24
C ARG A 869 2.28 10.83 0.74
N TYR A 870 3.41 10.54 1.39
CA TYR A 870 4.15 11.47 2.24
C TYR A 870 4.62 12.69 1.44
N MET A 871 5.17 12.49 0.24
CA MET A 871 5.60 13.59 -0.61
C MET A 871 4.43 14.50 -1.00
N ALA A 872 3.25 13.94 -1.26
CA ALA A 872 2.05 14.73 -1.56
C ALA A 872 1.61 15.63 -0.40
N ILE A 873 1.66 15.15 0.86
CA ILE A 873 1.39 15.98 2.05
C ILE A 873 2.40 17.13 2.14
N ARG A 874 3.69 16.83 1.93
CA ARG A 874 4.77 17.83 2.00
C ARG A 874 4.62 18.92 0.94
N GLU A 875 4.17 18.57 -0.27
CA GLU A 875 3.79 19.55 -1.30
C GLU A 875 2.65 20.45 -0.82
N GLY A 876 1.62 19.87 -0.19
CA GLY A 876 0.49 20.61 0.36
C GLY A 876 0.90 21.64 1.41
N VAL A 877 1.79 21.28 2.33
CA VAL A 877 2.36 22.19 3.32
C VAL A 877 3.19 23.30 2.65
N THR A 878 3.94 22.95 1.61
CA THR A 878 4.75 23.90 0.84
C THR A 878 3.87 24.91 0.09
N ASP A 879 2.75 24.48 -0.51
CA ASP A 879 1.79 25.38 -1.16
C ASP A 879 1.30 26.48 -0.20
N ILE A 880 0.99 26.12 1.05
CA ILE A 880 0.53 27.09 2.05
C ILE A 880 1.65 28.04 2.49
N LYS A 881 2.90 27.57 2.56
CA LYS A 881 4.05 28.45 2.80
C LYS A 881 4.19 29.51 1.71
N TYR A 882 4.02 29.14 0.44
CA TYR A 882 4.01 30.10 -0.66
C TYR A 882 2.89 31.14 -0.52
N ILE A 883 1.66 30.69 -0.30
CA ILE A 883 0.50 31.59 -0.14
C ILE A 883 0.71 32.55 1.04
N SER A 884 1.36 32.11 2.12
CA SER A 884 1.64 32.96 3.29
C SER A 884 2.61 34.12 3.03
N LEU A 885 3.35 34.09 1.91
CA LEU A 885 4.20 35.20 1.50
C LEU A 885 3.42 36.39 0.91
N VAL A 886 2.17 36.16 0.49
CA VAL A 886 1.34 37.18 -0.15
C VAL A 886 0.79 38.13 0.93
N LYS A 887 1.30 39.37 0.95
CA LYS A 887 0.94 40.38 1.97
C LYS A 887 -0.53 40.80 1.94
N ASP A 888 -1.14 40.87 0.75
CA ASP A 888 -2.56 41.19 0.59
C ASP A 888 -3.43 39.98 0.98
N PRO A 889 -4.21 40.06 2.08
CA PRO A 889 -5.04 38.95 2.53
C PRO A 889 -6.13 38.55 1.53
N ALA A 890 -6.66 39.49 0.74
CA ALA A 890 -7.68 39.20 -0.27
C ALA A 890 -7.08 38.41 -1.43
N LYS A 891 -5.88 38.80 -1.89
CA LYS A 891 -5.14 38.06 -2.91
C LYS A 891 -4.69 36.68 -2.43
N ALA A 892 -4.17 36.58 -1.21
CA ALA A 892 -3.81 35.30 -0.60
C ALA A 892 -5.04 34.36 -0.51
N ARG A 893 -6.19 34.91 -0.12
CA ARG A 893 -7.46 34.20 -0.09
C ARG A 893 -7.89 33.72 -1.48
N ALA A 894 -7.78 34.58 -2.50
CA ALA A 894 -8.13 34.23 -3.87
C ALA A 894 -7.27 33.09 -4.42
N TYR A 895 -5.97 33.07 -4.13
CA TYR A 895 -5.09 31.94 -4.51
C TYR A 895 -5.50 30.64 -3.84
N LEU A 896 -5.80 30.69 -2.53
CA LEU A 896 -6.25 29.52 -1.79
C LEU A 896 -7.60 29.01 -2.30
N GLU A 897 -8.54 29.89 -2.63
CA GLU A 897 -9.82 29.56 -3.26
C GLU A 897 -9.62 28.89 -4.63
N ARG A 898 -8.67 29.37 -5.42
CA ARG A 898 -8.33 28.77 -6.72
C ARG A 898 -7.91 27.31 -6.58
N ILE A 899 -6.99 26.99 -5.68
CA ILE A 899 -6.51 25.61 -5.49
C ILE A 899 -7.48 24.71 -4.72
N TYR A 900 -8.25 25.27 -3.79
CA TYR A 900 -9.10 24.49 -2.88
C TYR A 900 -10.54 24.31 -3.37
N VAL A 901 -11.07 25.27 -4.14
CA VAL A 901 -12.48 25.32 -4.59
C VAL A 901 -12.58 25.30 -6.12
N THR A 902 -12.06 26.32 -6.79
CA THR A 902 -12.36 26.59 -8.20
C THR A 902 -11.71 25.57 -9.13
N ASN A 903 -10.40 25.35 -8.94
CA ASN A 903 -9.56 24.46 -9.75
C ASN A 903 -9.05 23.27 -8.92
N ALA A 904 -9.77 22.88 -7.87
CA ALA A 904 -9.41 21.75 -7.00
C ALA A 904 -9.28 20.40 -7.73
N HIS A 905 -9.78 20.34 -8.96
CA HIS A 905 -9.68 19.18 -9.83
C HIS A 905 -8.37 19.11 -10.63
N ASP A 906 -7.71 20.25 -10.86
CA ASP A 906 -6.51 20.37 -11.67
C ASP A 906 -5.27 20.22 -10.76
N PRO A 907 -4.54 19.10 -10.84
CA PRO A 907 -3.36 18.88 -10.01
C PRO A 907 -2.19 19.81 -10.34
N LYS A 908 -2.24 20.59 -11.44
CA LYS A 908 -1.22 21.57 -11.85
C LYS A 908 -1.49 22.99 -11.35
N GLU A 909 -2.69 23.27 -10.84
CA GLU A 909 -3.04 24.62 -10.40
C GLU A 909 -2.13 25.16 -9.28
N PRO A 910 -1.79 24.38 -8.23
CA PRO A 910 -0.93 24.89 -7.18
C PRO A 910 0.47 25.30 -7.70
N GLU A 911 1.02 24.59 -8.69
CA GLU A 911 2.28 24.96 -9.34
C GLU A 911 2.15 26.31 -10.08
N ARG A 912 1.03 26.56 -10.78
CA ARG A 912 0.77 27.86 -11.41
C ARG A 912 0.69 28.98 -10.37
N VAL A 913 -0.01 28.74 -9.26
CA VAL A 913 -0.09 29.68 -8.14
C VAL A 913 1.30 29.97 -7.56
N ARG A 914 2.13 28.95 -7.29
CA ARG A 914 3.51 29.15 -6.83
C ARG A 914 4.32 30.00 -7.82
N ALA A 915 4.22 29.71 -9.11
CA ALA A 915 4.93 30.45 -10.15
C ALA A 915 4.46 31.92 -10.23
N GLU A 916 3.16 32.19 -10.11
CA GLU A 916 2.60 33.54 -10.04
C GLU A 916 3.09 34.31 -8.81
N ILE A 917 3.12 33.66 -7.65
CA ILE A 917 3.64 34.24 -6.41
C ILE A 917 5.12 34.61 -6.60
N LEU A 918 5.94 33.69 -7.11
CA LEU A 918 7.36 33.93 -7.37
C LEU A 918 7.59 35.07 -8.36
N LYS A 919 6.82 35.15 -9.45
CA LYS A 919 6.89 36.26 -10.42
C LYS A 919 6.65 37.62 -9.76
N GLY A 920 5.75 37.69 -8.78
CA GLY A 920 5.48 38.91 -8.02
C GLY A 920 6.63 39.40 -7.12
N PHE A 921 7.69 38.61 -6.93
CA PHE A 921 8.90 38.99 -6.19
C PHE A 921 10.11 39.26 -7.11
N VAL A 922 9.98 39.02 -8.42
CA VAL A 922 11.03 39.26 -9.43
C VAL A 922 10.87 40.64 -10.08
N GLN A 923 9.69 41.26 -9.92
CA GLN A 923 9.43 42.67 -10.18
C GLN A 923 9.78 43.50 -8.95
#